data_AF-A0A2T2NTF2-F1
#
_entry.id   AF-A0A2T2NTF2-F1
#
_cell.length_a   1.000
_cell.length_b   1.000
_cell.length_c   1.000
_cell.angle_alpha   90.00
_cell.angle_beta   90.00
_cell.angle_gamma   90.00
#
_symmetry.space_group_name_H-M   'P 1'
#
loop_
_entity.id
_entity.type
_entity.pdbx_description
1 polymer ?
#
loop_
_entity_poly.entity_id
_entity_poly.type
_entity_poly.pdbx_seq_one_letter_code
_entity_poly.pdbx_strand_id
1 'polypeptide(L)'
;MRIKGSVVGIAALSGTVFGQASKRYCDSVTSICFSRWTGGNGVTIGVALPNVTAAPFDTVLQIISPIANGWVGFSWGGTMPYVPLTIGWVNNASSTTMYSSRMAYGLSLPQPYLSPEYTYLKGTGYNATHWTLTVRCRGCSQWEDVDGQIASIDPLGASVKFAHGYSNRVPREPANNASTFNVHTSFGHWNLDLSQAHNVGFSKLVDANIVPDAPPPSSSVVPTSAVSTRPSTLSTIVSTSATSVPTSTGVPSSCAGVAAMHFPIKTARGWKAVKVAGGLTQPRGLIFDGAGNLLMIQNGLGITGHHIGPNGCLTLQKTILSQRNLNHGLALSVDGKTLYASSATSVYAWDYDAATMTVGETSRVIVSGMDSRGHVTRTLAIPAKHPNLLIVSHGSNDNFDHESGDIKAGRSCVKVFDTSKTPTEGYSYASGGWNLGYGLRNGVGLAFDGNGGVWEVENSSDEIHRTIGSSSVDIHIDNPADEVNFLGDPSKENTRWYGYPTCYTVWKPDVITDKKFTVGDQFVLAPNETFHDEHCAEQSVPAQVAFQAHSAPLDAVFNRDYTSLYVTFHGSWNRQPSTGYKVVEIAFTSSTAGGFGPKQAINASSPYTDIFWNPEVEHCSTTQCFRPVSIAKDKYERMYITSDSGSEGELIILGRG
;
A
#
# COMPACT_ATOMS: atom_id res chain seq x y z
N MET A 1 20.97 63.82 18.31
CA MET A 1 20.90 63.37 19.72
C MET A 1 21.28 61.89 19.73
N ARG A 2 22.34 61.52 20.46
CA ARG A 2 22.95 60.17 20.44
C ARG A 2 22.00 59.10 21.00
N ILE A 3 21.77 58.02 20.26
CA ILE A 3 21.24 56.76 20.83
C ILE A 3 22.11 55.61 20.34
N LYS A 4 22.52 54.79 21.32
CA LYS A 4 23.45 53.66 21.25
C LYS A 4 22.85 52.53 20.40
N GLY A 5 23.64 51.97 19.49
CA GLY A 5 23.35 50.67 18.87
C GLY A 5 23.80 49.55 19.81
N SER A 6 22.85 48.80 20.34
CA SER A 6 23.12 47.54 21.04
C SER A 6 23.06 46.41 20.00
N VAL A 7 24.20 45.75 19.79
CA VAL A 7 24.28 44.47 19.07
C VAL A 7 23.76 43.39 20.01
N VAL A 8 22.59 42.82 19.72
CA VAL A 8 22.13 41.56 20.33
C VAL A 8 22.50 40.45 19.36
N GLY A 9 23.52 39.67 19.75
CA GLY A 9 23.94 38.48 19.03
C GLY A 9 22.84 37.42 19.10
N ILE A 10 22.44 36.91 17.94
CA ILE A 10 21.64 35.70 17.81
C ILE A 10 22.51 34.54 18.28
N ALA A 11 22.26 34.05 19.48
CA ALA A 11 22.76 32.76 19.91
C ALA A 11 22.01 31.70 19.09
N ALA A 12 22.65 31.19 18.03
CA ALA A 12 22.26 29.94 17.43
C ALA A 12 22.40 28.86 18.49
N LEU A 13 21.27 28.42 19.05
CA LEU A 13 21.17 27.14 19.75
C LEU A 13 21.37 26.06 18.69
N SER A 14 22.64 25.79 18.38
CA SER A 14 23.07 24.56 17.75
C SER A 14 22.64 23.44 18.68
N GLY A 15 21.45 22.87 18.43
CA GLY A 15 21.06 21.62 19.03
C GLY A 15 22.14 20.61 18.69
N THR A 16 22.91 20.19 19.70
CA THR A 16 23.84 19.08 19.57
C THR A 16 23.01 17.84 19.28
N VAL A 17 22.87 17.49 18.00
CA VAL A 17 22.51 16.14 17.60
C VAL A 17 23.63 15.26 18.13
N PHE A 18 23.38 14.52 19.22
CA PHE A 18 24.27 13.45 19.62
C PHE A 18 24.33 12.47 18.44
N GLY A 19 25.42 12.52 17.68
CA GLY A 19 25.67 11.57 16.60
C GLY A 19 25.58 10.16 17.16
N GLN A 20 24.62 9.39 16.66
CA GLN A 20 24.40 8.01 17.09
C GLN A 20 25.58 7.18 16.55
N ALA A 21 26.63 7.02 17.36
CA ALA A 21 27.82 6.30 16.97
C ALA A 21 27.57 4.79 17.02
N SER A 22 27.75 4.11 15.89
CA SER A 22 27.78 2.64 15.86
C SER A 22 28.93 2.12 16.71
N LYS A 23 28.70 1.01 17.41
CA LYS A 23 29.70 0.39 18.30
C LYS A 23 29.98 -1.03 17.89
N ARG A 24 31.24 -1.36 17.62
CA ARG A 24 31.70 -2.75 17.51
C ARG A 24 31.47 -3.50 18.83
N TYR A 25 30.85 -4.66 18.76
CA TYR A 25 30.66 -5.57 19.89
C TYR A 25 30.95 -7.00 19.47
N CYS A 26 31.73 -7.73 20.26
CA CYS A 26 31.99 -9.15 20.03
C CYS A 26 31.20 -10.00 21.01
N ASP A 27 30.35 -10.86 20.48
CA ASP A 27 29.44 -11.69 21.25
C ASP A 27 30.17 -12.85 21.93
N SER A 28 30.03 -12.97 23.24
CA SER A 28 30.73 -14.00 24.02
C SER A 28 30.25 -15.43 23.72
N VAL A 29 29.00 -15.60 23.27
CA VAL A 29 28.43 -16.92 22.96
C VAL A 29 28.93 -17.42 21.61
N THR A 30 28.92 -16.54 20.60
CA THR A 30 29.25 -16.91 19.21
C THR A 30 30.67 -16.57 18.77
N SER A 31 31.36 -15.71 19.51
CA SER A 31 32.62 -15.04 19.10
C SER A 31 32.49 -14.18 17.84
N ILE A 32 31.27 -13.90 17.36
CA ILE A 32 31.03 -13.05 16.20
C ILE A 32 30.99 -11.59 16.65
N CYS A 33 31.69 -10.72 15.92
CA CYS A 33 31.68 -9.28 16.14
C CYS A 33 30.70 -8.57 15.21
N PHE A 34 29.87 -7.70 15.77
CA PHE A 34 28.81 -6.95 15.12
C PHE A 34 29.12 -5.45 15.16
N SER A 35 28.73 -4.72 14.12
CA SER A 35 28.44 -3.29 14.25
C SER A 35 27.02 -3.15 14.78
N ARG A 36 26.83 -2.41 15.88
CA ARG A 36 25.56 -2.35 16.60
C ARG A 36 24.97 -0.96 16.70
N TRP A 37 23.65 -0.97 16.69
CA TRP A 37 22.76 0.12 17.07
C TRP A 37 21.92 -0.28 18.28
N THR A 38 21.62 0.69 19.15
CA THR A 38 20.68 0.51 20.27
C THR A 38 19.82 1.76 20.38
N GLY A 39 18.50 1.57 20.39
CA GLY A 39 17.52 2.65 20.43
C GLY A 39 16.11 2.08 20.34
N GLY A 40 15.09 2.94 20.48
CA GLY A 40 13.68 2.54 20.34
C GLY A 40 13.23 1.45 21.31
N ASN A 41 12.64 1.83 22.44
CA ASN A 41 12.03 0.90 23.40
C ASN A 41 12.92 -0.31 23.78
N GLY A 42 14.22 -0.07 23.97
CA GLY A 42 15.20 -1.07 24.43
C GLY A 42 15.69 -2.06 23.38
N VAL A 43 15.43 -1.84 22.09
CA VAL A 43 15.88 -2.73 21.01
C VAL A 43 17.37 -2.50 20.68
N THR A 44 18.12 -3.60 20.52
CA THR A 44 19.49 -3.60 20.00
C THR A 44 19.55 -4.43 18.72
N ILE A 45 20.11 -3.87 17.65
CA ILE A 45 20.30 -4.55 16.36
C ILE A 45 21.77 -4.54 16.00
N GLY A 46 22.31 -5.70 15.61
CA GLY A 46 23.69 -5.88 15.18
C GLY A 46 23.80 -6.56 13.83
N VAL A 47 24.72 -6.07 12.99
CA VAL A 47 25.06 -6.68 11.70
C VAL A 47 26.53 -7.12 11.73
N ALA A 48 26.80 -8.34 11.31
CA ALA A 48 28.15 -8.90 11.16
C ALA A 48 28.36 -9.40 9.73
N LEU A 49 29.53 -9.11 9.18
CA LEU A 49 29.88 -9.32 7.78
C LEU A 49 31.17 -10.14 7.64
N PRO A 50 31.35 -10.86 6.52
CA PRO A 50 32.66 -11.38 6.12
C PRO A 50 33.60 -10.23 5.75
N ASN A 51 34.90 -10.50 5.75
CA ASN A 51 35.89 -9.52 5.28
C ASN A 51 35.89 -9.46 3.74
N VAL A 52 34.97 -8.69 3.17
CA VAL A 52 34.74 -8.53 1.73
C VAL A 52 34.63 -7.06 1.36
N THR A 53 34.74 -6.76 0.06
CA THR A 53 34.69 -5.37 -0.45
C THR A 53 33.45 -5.08 -1.29
N ALA A 54 32.64 -6.08 -1.64
CA ALA A 54 31.42 -5.92 -2.43
C ALA A 54 30.44 -7.08 -2.22
N ALA A 55 29.15 -6.81 -2.44
CA ALA A 55 28.07 -7.80 -2.51
C ALA A 55 28.13 -8.66 -3.78
N PRO A 56 27.55 -9.89 -3.81
CA PRO A 56 26.80 -10.53 -2.73
C PRO A 56 27.69 -11.22 -1.68
N PHE A 57 27.22 -11.23 -0.44
CA PHE A 57 27.82 -11.94 0.70
C PHE A 57 26.76 -12.38 1.73
N ASP A 58 27.09 -13.39 2.52
CA ASP A 58 26.28 -13.80 3.68
C ASP A 58 26.41 -12.74 4.80
N THR A 59 25.32 -12.48 5.52
CA THR A 59 25.29 -11.60 6.69
C THR A 59 24.88 -12.39 7.93
N VAL A 60 25.25 -11.90 9.11
CA VAL A 60 24.61 -12.33 10.37
C VAL A 60 23.89 -11.14 10.97
N LEU A 61 22.59 -11.31 11.21
CA LEU A 61 21.75 -10.36 11.91
C LEU A 61 21.55 -10.83 13.35
N GLN A 62 21.66 -9.90 14.29
CA GLN A 62 21.22 -10.10 15.66
C GLN A 62 20.21 -9.03 16.07
N ILE A 63 19.05 -9.45 16.54
CA ILE A 63 18.04 -8.59 17.16
C ILE A 63 17.92 -9.01 18.62
N ILE A 64 18.08 -8.07 19.55
CA ILE A 64 17.80 -8.24 20.98
C ILE A 64 16.70 -7.26 21.33
N SER A 65 15.64 -7.73 21.97
CA SER A 65 14.46 -6.90 22.22
C SER A 65 13.81 -7.27 23.56
N PRO A 66 13.27 -6.27 24.30
CA PRO A 66 12.44 -6.56 25.47
C PRO A 66 11.25 -7.45 25.12
N ILE A 67 10.86 -8.31 26.07
CA ILE A 67 9.75 -9.27 25.91
C ILE A 67 8.39 -8.58 25.64
N ALA A 68 8.28 -7.29 25.99
CA ALA A 68 7.09 -6.47 25.76
C ALA A 68 6.86 -6.14 24.27
N ASN A 69 7.89 -6.25 23.42
CA ASN A 69 7.75 -6.08 21.98
C ASN A 69 7.32 -7.43 21.38
N GLY A 70 6.09 -7.48 20.88
CA GLY A 70 5.50 -8.66 20.24
C GLY A 70 6.20 -9.05 18.94
N TRP A 71 6.77 -8.10 18.20
CA TRP A 71 7.70 -8.35 17.09
C TRP A 71 8.61 -7.14 16.84
N VAL A 72 9.78 -7.39 16.23
CA VAL A 72 10.70 -6.36 15.72
C VAL A 72 11.06 -6.69 14.27
N GLY A 73 10.92 -5.71 13.38
CA GLY A 73 11.34 -5.74 12.00
C GLY A 73 12.62 -4.96 11.77
N PHE A 74 13.46 -5.48 10.87
CA PHE A 74 14.69 -4.87 10.39
C PHE A 74 14.65 -4.77 8.86
N SER A 75 14.97 -3.60 8.32
CA SER A 75 15.09 -3.34 6.89
C SER A 75 16.54 -3.27 6.47
N TRP A 76 16.96 -4.15 5.55
CA TRP A 76 18.33 -4.24 5.04
C TRP A 76 18.76 -3.04 4.17
N GLY A 77 17.80 -2.25 3.66
CA GLY A 77 18.01 -1.10 2.78
C GLY A 77 17.50 0.23 3.37
N GLY A 78 17.03 0.23 4.61
CA GLY A 78 16.61 1.44 5.30
C GLY A 78 15.24 2.01 4.93
N THR A 79 14.46 1.30 4.10
CA THR A 79 13.06 1.59 3.74
C THR A 79 12.22 0.31 3.80
N MET A 80 10.89 0.44 3.84
CA MET A 80 10.00 -0.73 3.90
C MET A 80 9.72 -1.36 2.52
N PRO A 81 9.32 -0.59 1.48
CA PRO A 81 9.05 -1.16 0.16
C PRO A 81 10.32 -1.53 -0.60
N TYR A 82 10.24 -2.60 -1.40
CA TYR A 82 11.28 -3.06 -2.35
C TYR A 82 12.64 -3.36 -1.69
N VAL A 83 12.60 -3.73 -0.42
CA VAL A 83 13.78 -4.05 0.38
C VAL A 83 13.52 -5.34 1.16
N PRO A 84 14.49 -6.26 1.26
CA PRO A 84 14.38 -7.42 2.14
C PRO A 84 14.19 -6.96 3.58
N LEU A 85 13.23 -7.57 4.26
CA LEU A 85 12.94 -7.33 5.67
C LEU A 85 13.15 -8.63 6.45
N THR A 86 13.76 -8.52 7.62
CA THR A 86 13.80 -9.61 8.60
C THR A 86 12.95 -9.22 9.80
N ILE A 87 11.91 -10.00 10.07
CA ILE A 87 11.07 -9.81 11.26
C ILE A 87 11.39 -10.91 12.27
N GLY A 88 11.44 -10.56 13.56
CA GLY A 88 11.69 -11.47 14.67
C GLY A 88 10.63 -11.36 15.77
N TRP A 89 10.31 -12.49 16.41
CA TRP A 89 9.42 -12.55 17.58
C TRP A 89 9.63 -13.82 18.41
N VAL A 90 8.97 -13.92 19.56
CA VAL A 90 9.00 -15.11 20.42
C VAL A 90 8.08 -16.21 19.90
N ASN A 91 8.60 -17.43 19.75
CA ASN A 91 7.81 -18.63 19.50
C ASN A 91 7.85 -19.56 20.72
N ASN A 92 6.82 -19.45 21.56
CA ASN A 92 6.67 -20.28 22.75
C ASN A 92 6.54 -21.78 22.43
N ALA A 93 5.93 -22.15 21.30
CA ALA A 93 5.71 -23.54 20.94
C ALA A 93 7.02 -24.31 20.70
N SER A 94 8.08 -23.60 20.28
CA SER A 94 9.41 -24.17 20.06
C SER A 94 10.43 -23.68 21.09
N SER A 95 10.00 -22.99 22.15
CA SER A 95 10.87 -22.42 23.19
C SER A 95 12.06 -21.62 22.63
N THR A 96 11.81 -20.85 21.56
CA THR A 96 12.84 -20.09 20.83
C THR A 96 12.29 -18.76 20.29
N THR A 97 13.07 -18.05 19.49
CA THR A 97 12.61 -16.93 18.65
C THR A 97 12.48 -17.38 17.21
N MET A 98 11.56 -16.75 16.48
CA MET A 98 11.27 -17.04 15.09
C MET A 98 11.76 -15.89 14.21
N TYR A 99 12.41 -16.20 13.09
CA TYR A 99 12.59 -15.24 12.00
C TYR A 99 11.46 -15.33 10.98
N SER A 100 11.27 -14.25 10.23
CA SER A 100 10.40 -14.20 9.08
C SER A 100 11.02 -13.32 7.99
N SER A 101 11.25 -13.93 6.83
CA SER A 101 11.76 -13.24 5.65
C SER A 101 10.61 -12.59 4.90
N ARG A 102 10.66 -11.27 4.72
CA ARG A 102 9.57 -10.51 4.11
C ARG A 102 10.06 -9.51 3.07
N MET A 103 9.16 -9.10 2.20
CA MET A 103 9.31 -7.94 1.33
C MET A 103 7.95 -7.28 1.15
N ALA A 104 7.91 -5.96 1.21
CA ALA A 104 6.72 -5.19 0.86
C ALA A 104 6.91 -4.58 -0.52
N TYR A 105 5.82 -4.45 -1.27
CA TYR A 105 5.80 -3.80 -2.59
C TYR A 105 4.92 -2.53 -2.54
N GLY A 106 4.88 -1.90 -1.37
CA GLY A 106 4.10 -0.73 -1.02
C GLY A 106 3.90 -0.62 0.49
N LEU A 107 3.06 0.33 0.93
CA LEU A 107 2.68 0.51 2.34
C LEU A 107 1.58 -0.49 2.76
N SER A 108 1.85 -1.78 2.57
CA SER A 108 0.95 -2.90 2.89
C SER A 108 1.67 -3.92 3.77
N LEU A 109 0.95 -4.92 4.31
CA LEU A 109 1.60 -5.97 5.09
C LEU A 109 2.70 -6.65 4.25
N PRO A 110 3.96 -6.69 4.70
CA PRO A 110 5.02 -7.37 3.97
C PRO A 110 4.70 -8.86 3.72
N GLN A 111 4.90 -9.31 2.48
CA GLN A 111 4.63 -10.69 2.07
C GLN A 111 5.83 -11.59 2.34
N PRO A 112 5.63 -12.92 2.52
CA PRO A 112 6.74 -13.87 2.59
C PRO A 112 7.69 -13.71 1.40
N TYR A 113 8.98 -13.55 1.68
CA TYR A 113 10.01 -13.37 0.66
C TYR A 113 10.99 -14.54 0.69
N LEU A 114 10.86 -15.43 -0.28
CA LEU A 114 11.57 -16.71 -0.29
C LEU A 114 12.99 -16.66 -0.88
N SER A 115 13.42 -15.52 -1.42
CA SER A 115 14.74 -15.42 -2.05
C SER A 115 15.90 -15.58 -1.05
N PRO A 116 15.86 -14.99 0.16
CA PRO A 116 16.95 -15.15 1.12
C PRO A 116 16.79 -16.40 1.98
N GLU A 117 17.91 -17.05 2.29
CA GLU A 117 17.99 -18.26 3.12
C GLU A 117 18.48 -17.89 4.53
N TYR A 118 17.70 -18.24 5.55
CA TYR A 118 18.03 -17.98 6.95
C TYR A 118 18.41 -19.27 7.69
N THR A 119 19.38 -19.17 8.59
CA THR A 119 19.77 -20.25 9.50
C THR A 119 19.99 -19.71 10.89
N TYR A 120 19.47 -20.40 11.91
CA TYR A 120 19.65 -20.03 13.31
C TYR A 120 21.09 -20.23 13.77
N LEU A 121 21.57 -19.28 14.57
CA LEU A 121 22.86 -19.38 15.27
C LEU A 121 22.65 -19.43 16.78
N LYS A 122 23.68 -19.90 17.50
CA LYS A 122 23.74 -19.89 18.97
C LYS A 122 23.43 -18.49 19.52
N GLY A 123 22.79 -18.46 20.69
CA GLY A 123 22.31 -17.22 21.32
C GLY A 123 20.87 -16.83 20.92
N THR A 124 20.27 -17.51 19.93
CA THR A 124 18.83 -17.40 19.66
C THR A 124 18.01 -18.01 20.79
N GLY A 125 16.97 -17.31 21.24
CA GLY A 125 16.06 -17.77 22.31
C GLY A 125 15.46 -16.59 23.07
N TYR A 126 14.84 -16.86 24.22
CA TYR A 126 14.29 -15.81 25.08
C TYR A 126 14.38 -16.17 26.57
N ASN A 127 14.25 -15.15 27.41
CA ASN A 127 14.16 -15.26 28.86
C ASN A 127 13.01 -14.38 29.38
N ALA A 128 12.91 -14.21 30.70
CA ALA A 128 11.82 -13.45 31.33
C ALA A 128 11.74 -11.97 30.92
N THR A 129 12.83 -11.38 30.40
CA THR A 129 12.92 -9.95 30.13
C THR A 129 13.17 -9.61 28.66
N HIS A 130 13.85 -10.49 27.93
CA HIS A 130 14.30 -10.24 26.56
C HIS A 130 14.20 -11.48 25.69
N TRP A 131 14.11 -11.24 24.40
CA TRP A 131 14.30 -12.25 23.37
C TRP A 131 15.42 -11.84 22.41
N THR A 132 16.12 -12.83 21.89
CA THR A 132 17.24 -12.67 20.97
C THR A 132 17.02 -13.53 19.73
N LEU A 133 17.12 -12.94 18.56
CA LEU A 133 17.17 -13.63 17.27
C LEU A 133 18.57 -13.44 16.69
N THR A 134 19.34 -14.51 16.53
CA THR A 134 20.65 -14.47 15.84
C THR A 134 20.61 -15.41 14.64
N VAL A 135 20.64 -14.85 13.43
CA VAL A 135 20.45 -15.61 12.20
C VAL A 135 21.48 -15.22 11.15
N ARG A 136 22.01 -16.22 10.43
CA ARG A 136 22.71 -15.99 9.16
C ARG A 136 21.67 -15.76 8.08
N CYS A 137 21.76 -14.66 7.32
CA CYS A 137 21.01 -14.47 6.09
C CYS A 137 21.94 -14.56 4.87
N ARG A 138 21.64 -15.50 3.98
CA ARG A 138 22.23 -15.57 2.63
C ARG A 138 21.25 -14.93 1.64
N GLY A 139 21.72 -13.95 0.87
CA GLY A 139 20.88 -13.20 -0.09
C GLY A 139 20.21 -11.94 0.46
N CYS A 140 20.57 -11.49 1.68
CA CYS A 140 20.11 -10.19 2.21
C CYS A 140 21.01 -9.00 1.85
N SER A 141 22.20 -9.23 1.30
CA SER A 141 23.17 -8.17 0.95
C SER A 141 22.94 -7.56 -0.43
N GLN A 142 22.06 -8.16 -1.24
CA GLN A 142 21.75 -7.74 -2.60
C GLN A 142 20.32 -8.14 -2.98
N TRP A 143 19.59 -7.26 -3.66
CA TRP A 143 18.19 -7.49 -4.10
C TRP A 143 17.85 -6.62 -5.32
N GLU A 144 16.67 -6.84 -5.90
CA GLU A 144 16.09 -5.97 -6.92
C GLU A 144 15.30 -4.84 -6.27
N ASP A 145 15.56 -3.60 -6.69
CA ASP A 145 14.82 -2.42 -6.25
C ASP A 145 13.47 -2.25 -6.97
N VAL A 146 12.84 -1.09 -6.81
CA VAL A 146 11.53 -0.76 -7.38
C VAL A 146 11.49 -0.82 -8.91
N ASP A 147 12.62 -0.64 -9.58
CA ASP A 147 12.77 -0.67 -11.04
C ASP A 147 13.41 -1.97 -11.54
N GLY A 148 13.59 -2.94 -10.65
CA GLY A 148 14.27 -4.20 -10.95
C GLY A 148 15.79 -4.05 -11.09
N GLN A 149 16.36 -2.91 -10.68
CA GLN A 149 17.81 -2.72 -10.68
C GLN A 149 18.42 -3.36 -9.43
N ILE A 150 19.67 -3.78 -9.55
CA ILE A 150 20.37 -4.42 -8.42
C ILE A 150 20.76 -3.35 -7.39
N ALA A 151 20.15 -3.45 -6.21
CA ALA A 151 20.54 -2.72 -5.00
C ALA A 151 21.37 -3.64 -4.10
N SER A 152 22.30 -3.06 -3.34
CA SER A 152 23.16 -3.81 -2.44
C SER A 152 23.63 -3.00 -1.24
N ILE A 153 24.11 -3.71 -0.24
CA ILE A 153 24.77 -3.14 0.94
C ILE A 153 26.24 -2.91 0.59
N ASP A 154 26.74 -1.70 0.81
CA ASP A 154 28.18 -1.41 0.79
C ASP A 154 28.82 -1.92 2.10
N PRO A 155 29.63 -3.00 2.07
CA PRO A 155 30.22 -3.55 3.29
C PRO A 155 31.27 -2.62 3.92
N LEU A 156 31.83 -1.67 3.15
CA LEU A 156 32.86 -0.75 3.63
C LEU A 156 32.27 0.61 4.09
N GLY A 157 30.96 0.80 3.96
CA GLY A 157 30.31 2.06 4.24
C GLY A 157 30.42 2.46 5.72
N ALA A 158 30.98 3.65 5.98
CA ALA A 158 31.08 4.21 7.32
C ALA A 158 29.76 4.76 7.88
N SER A 159 28.73 4.87 7.04
CA SER A 159 27.38 5.32 7.41
C SER A 159 26.34 4.71 6.47
N VAL A 160 26.02 3.44 6.66
CA VAL A 160 24.99 2.72 5.90
C VAL A 160 23.65 2.83 6.60
N LYS A 161 22.63 3.28 5.87
CA LYS A 161 21.28 3.51 6.40
C LYS A 161 20.49 2.21 6.53
N PHE A 162 19.91 2.01 7.70
CA PHE A 162 18.97 0.94 8.02
C PHE A 162 17.70 1.52 8.65
N ALA A 163 16.70 0.66 8.82
CA ALA A 163 15.47 1.01 9.52
C ALA A 163 14.97 -0.15 10.35
N HIS A 164 14.15 0.19 11.35
CA HIS A 164 13.46 -0.77 12.19
C HIS A 164 12.00 -0.36 12.38
N GLY A 165 11.17 -1.33 12.72
CA GLY A 165 9.81 -1.13 13.23
C GLY A 165 9.52 -2.16 14.31
N TYR A 166 8.67 -1.84 15.28
CA TYR A 166 8.24 -2.82 16.27
C TYR A 166 6.81 -2.55 16.72
N SER A 167 6.16 -3.60 17.22
CA SER A 167 4.83 -3.53 17.82
C SER A 167 4.82 -4.27 19.14
N ASN A 168 4.00 -3.82 20.08
CA ASN A 168 3.67 -4.58 21.29
C ASN A 168 2.66 -5.71 21.01
N ARG A 169 2.02 -5.72 19.84
CA ARG A 169 1.09 -6.79 19.43
C ARG A 169 1.87 -7.96 18.84
N VAL A 170 1.60 -9.15 19.35
CA VAL A 170 2.18 -10.39 18.80
C VAL A 170 1.60 -10.70 17.40
N PRO A 171 2.35 -11.41 16.53
CA PRO A 171 1.79 -11.99 15.31
C PRO A 171 0.57 -12.86 15.59
N ARG A 172 -0.32 -13.00 14.61
CA ARG A 172 -1.58 -13.76 14.75
C ARG A 172 -1.34 -15.22 15.12
N GLU A 173 -0.28 -15.81 14.57
CA GLU A 173 0.15 -17.20 14.77
C GLU A 173 1.66 -17.20 15.04
N PRO A 174 2.11 -16.99 16.29
CA PRO A 174 3.54 -16.87 16.61
C PRO A 174 4.40 -18.10 16.25
N ALA A 175 3.78 -19.26 16.04
CA ALA A 175 4.46 -20.48 15.59
C ALA A 175 4.56 -20.60 14.05
N ASN A 176 4.11 -19.61 13.28
CA ASN A 176 4.12 -19.61 11.82
C ASN A 176 4.95 -18.44 11.27
N ASN A 177 6.05 -18.72 10.57
CA ASN A 177 6.92 -17.67 10.03
C ASN A 177 6.25 -16.86 8.91
N ALA A 178 5.18 -17.36 8.30
CA ALA A 178 4.35 -16.66 7.33
C ALA A 178 3.19 -15.87 7.98
N SER A 179 3.05 -15.92 9.31
CA SER A 179 1.96 -15.28 10.05
C SER A 179 1.80 -13.81 9.74
N THR A 180 0.56 -13.32 9.81
CA THR A 180 0.26 -11.91 9.72
C THR A 180 0.55 -11.19 11.03
N PHE A 181 0.86 -9.91 10.93
CA PHE A 181 1.15 -9.05 12.06
C PHE A 181 0.57 -7.65 11.85
N ASN A 182 0.27 -6.96 12.94
CA ASN A 182 -0.22 -5.60 12.89
C ASN A 182 0.88 -4.63 12.47
N VAL A 183 0.51 -3.43 12.04
CA VAL A 183 1.46 -2.32 11.79
C VAL A 183 2.28 -2.02 13.06
N HIS A 184 3.51 -1.54 12.87
CA HIS A 184 4.37 -1.14 13.99
C HIS A 184 3.73 0.01 14.78
N THR A 185 3.90 -0.01 16.10
CA THR A 185 3.56 1.13 16.98
C THR A 185 4.64 2.21 16.99
N SER A 186 5.85 1.88 16.52
CA SER A 186 6.95 2.82 16.37
C SER A 186 7.97 2.28 15.37
N PHE A 187 8.64 3.19 14.67
CA PHE A 187 9.64 2.88 13.67
C PHE A 187 10.69 3.99 13.63
N GLY A 188 11.81 3.74 12.95
CA GLY A 188 12.81 4.77 12.75
C GLY A 188 13.99 4.33 11.89
N HIS A 189 14.71 5.34 11.39
CA HIS A 189 15.90 5.17 10.56
C HIS A 189 17.17 5.50 11.36
N TRP A 190 18.27 4.84 11.02
CA TRP A 190 19.55 4.99 11.69
C TRP A 190 20.67 4.51 10.77
N ASN A 191 21.93 4.80 11.12
CA ASN A 191 23.09 4.41 10.34
C ASN A 191 24.02 3.47 11.13
N LEU A 192 24.75 2.60 10.43
CA LEU A 192 25.91 1.87 10.97
C LEU A 192 27.17 2.15 10.17
N ASP A 193 28.29 2.19 10.87
CA ASP A 193 29.61 1.93 10.28
C ASP A 193 29.79 0.43 10.07
N LEU A 194 29.70 -0.04 8.82
CA LEU A 194 29.86 -1.46 8.48
C LEU A 194 31.32 -1.89 8.37
N SER A 195 32.28 -0.95 8.32
CA SER A 195 33.70 -1.30 8.44
C SER A 195 34.00 -1.96 9.80
N GLN A 196 33.19 -1.65 10.82
CA GLN A 196 33.24 -2.27 12.14
C GLN A 196 32.54 -3.63 12.24
N ALA A 197 31.84 -4.09 11.19
CA ALA A 197 31.09 -5.35 11.18
C ALA A 197 31.91 -6.55 10.69
N HIS A 198 33.13 -6.33 10.18
CA HIS A 198 33.93 -7.38 9.54
C HIS A 198 34.50 -8.39 10.53
N ASN A 199 34.46 -9.67 10.14
CA ASN A 199 35.01 -10.79 10.90
C ASN A 199 36.00 -11.60 10.04
N VAL A 200 37.18 -11.85 10.60
CA VAL A 200 38.16 -12.78 10.01
C VAL A 200 37.65 -14.21 10.18
N GLY A 201 37.71 -15.01 9.12
CA GLY A 201 37.23 -16.40 9.16
C GLY A 201 35.72 -16.53 9.32
N PHE A 202 34.94 -15.54 8.85
CA PHE A 202 33.48 -15.46 9.01
C PHE A 202 32.74 -16.76 8.73
N SER A 203 33.00 -17.46 7.62
CA SER A 203 32.34 -18.75 7.33
C SER A 203 32.56 -19.76 8.46
N LYS A 204 33.81 -19.92 8.93
CA LYS A 204 34.12 -20.85 10.03
C LYS A 204 33.42 -20.45 11.33
N LEU A 205 33.32 -19.15 11.61
CA LEU A 205 32.57 -18.64 12.77
C LEU A 205 31.08 -18.96 12.64
N VAL A 206 30.47 -18.73 11.47
CA VAL A 206 29.07 -19.05 11.21
C VAL A 206 28.83 -20.55 11.37
N ASP A 207 29.63 -21.38 10.70
CA ASP A 207 29.50 -22.85 10.72
C ASP A 207 29.61 -23.42 12.13
N ALA A 208 30.52 -22.89 12.96
CA ALA A 208 30.68 -23.31 14.36
C ALA A 208 29.50 -22.92 15.28
N ASN A 209 28.60 -22.05 14.80
CA ASN A 209 27.49 -21.50 15.56
C ASN A 209 26.11 -21.90 15.04
N ILE A 210 26.01 -22.64 13.92
CA ILE A 210 24.73 -23.11 13.41
C ILE A 210 24.02 -23.97 14.47
N VAL A 211 22.74 -23.67 14.67
CA VAL A 211 21.82 -24.46 15.49
C VAL A 211 20.88 -25.19 14.54
N PRO A 212 20.76 -26.53 14.62
CA PRO A 212 19.80 -27.28 13.82
C PRO A 212 18.37 -26.75 14.02
N ASP A 213 17.61 -26.63 12.93
CA ASP A 213 16.30 -25.95 12.90
C ASP A 213 15.36 -26.38 14.04
N ALA A 214 14.99 -25.40 14.87
CA ALA A 214 13.91 -25.51 15.85
C ALA A 214 13.02 -24.26 15.69
N PRO A 215 12.22 -24.20 14.62
CA PRO A 215 10.77 -24.46 14.71
C PRO A 215 10.27 -25.34 13.54
N PRO A 216 9.06 -25.93 13.61
CA PRO A 216 8.60 -26.87 12.59
C PRO A 216 8.53 -26.23 11.19
N PRO A 217 8.75 -27.01 10.12
CA PRO A 217 8.52 -26.55 8.76
C PRO A 217 7.07 -26.08 8.62
N SER A 218 6.89 -24.89 8.05
CA SER A 218 5.61 -24.21 7.89
C SER A 218 4.51 -25.15 7.36
N SER A 219 3.45 -25.34 8.15
CA SER A 219 2.20 -25.91 7.68
C SER A 219 1.38 -24.81 7.00
N SER A 220 1.65 -24.53 5.73
CA SER A 220 0.65 -24.03 4.78
C SER A 220 1.21 -24.11 3.36
N VAL A 221 0.59 -24.99 2.59
CA VAL A 221 0.76 -25.18 1.15
C VAL A 221 0.62 -23.82 0.44
N VAL A 222 1.71 -23.31 -0.10
CA VAL A 222 1.69 -22.45 -1.29
C VAL A 222 2.29 -23.32 -2.40
N PRO A 223 1.65 -23.47 -3.58
CA PRO A 223 2.23 -24.26 -4.65
C PRO A 223 3.58 -23.66 -5.05
N THR A 224 4.64 -24.42 -4.81
CA THR A 224 6.01 -24.13 -5.21
C THR A 224 6.10 -24.23 -6.73
N SER A 225 5.88 -23.12 -7.43
CA SER A 225 6.42 -22.98 -8.79
C SER A 225 7.86 -22.48 -8.64
N ALA A 226 8.77 -23.43 -8.43
CA ALA A 226 10.19 -23.16 -8.57
C ALA A 226 10.46 -22.69 -10.01
N VAL A 227 11.17 -21.56 -10.14
CA VAL A 227 11.71 -21.08 -11.41
C VAL A 227 12.70 -22.13 -11.92
N SER A 228 12.23 -22.98 -12.84
CA SER A 228 13.08 -23.90 -13.60
C SER A 228 13.11 -23.41 -15.04
N THR A 229 14.29 -22.98 -15.47
CA THR A 229 14.62 -22.68 -16.87
C THR A 229 14.71 -23.97 -17.69
N ARG A 230 13.57 -24.62 -17.95
CA ARG A 230 13.42 -25.56 -19.09
C ARG A 230 11.94 -25.89 -19.32
N PRO A 231 11.43 -25.80 -20.56
CA PRO A 231 10.05 -26.15 -20.86
C PRO A 231 9.90 -27.68 -20.76
N SER A 232 9.04 -28.14 -19.86
CA SER A 232 8.54 -29.52 -19.88
C SER A 232 7.01 -29.49 -19.92
N THR A 233 6.49 -30.39 -20.73
CA THR A 233 5.16 -30.42 -21.33
C THR A 233 4.03 -30.50 -20.32
N LEU A 234 3.13 -29.51 -20.36
CA LEU A 234 1.86 -29.44 -19.64
C LEU A 234 0.91 -30.55 -20.09
N SER A 235 0.26 -31.22 -19.13
CA SER A 235 -0.91 -32.07 -19.40
C SER A 235 -2.12 -31.19 -19.71
N THR A 236 -2.58 -31.28 -20.95
CA THR A 236 -3.79 -30.62 -21.45
C THR A 236 -5.02 -31.39 -20.96
N ILE A 237 -5.76 -30.84 -20.01
CA ILE A 237 -7.18 -31.18 -19.89
C ILE A 237 -7.89 -30.32 -20.92
N VAL A 238 -8.32 -30.93 -22.02
CA VAL A 238 -9.17 -30.31 -23.03
C VAL A 238 -10.54 -30.09 -22.39
N SER A 239 -10.77 -28.88 -21.90
CA SER A 239 -12.10 -28.40 -21.58
C SER A 239 -12.65 -27.68 -22.80
N THR A 240 -13.82 -28.11 -23.25
CA THR A 240 -14.56 -27.53 -24.38
C THR A 240 -14.67 -26.01 -24.27
N SER A 241 -14.51 -25.34 -25.40
CA SER A 241 -14.58 -23.89 -25.64
C SER A 241 -15.85 -23.27 -25.06
N ALA A 242 -15.86 -23.02 -23.76
CA ALA A 242 -16.88 -22.22 -23.10
C ALA A 242 -16.46 -20.76 -23.24
N THR A 243 -17.32 -19.95 -23.83
CA THR A 243 -17.18 -18.49 -23.82
C THR A 243 -17.14 -18.00 -22.36
N SER A 244 -16.19 -17.12 -22.04
CA SER A 244 -15.89 -16.64 -20.68
C SER A 244 -16.86 -15.57 -20.18
N VAL A 245 -18.15 -15.78 -20.43
CA VAL A 245 -19.17 -14.80 -20.12
C VAL A 245 -20.20 -15.45 -19.21
N PRO A 246 -20.47 -14.86 -18.02
CA PRO A 246 -21.56 -15.33 -17.20
C PRO A 246 -22.88 -15.27 -17.97
N THR A 247 -23.76 -16.23 -17.71
CA THR A 247 -25.13 -16.26 -18.22
C THR A 247 -26.15 -16.08 -17.11
N SER A 248 -25.78 -16.38 -15.86
CA SER A 248 -26.54 -16.05 -14.66
C SER A 248 -26.39 -14.59 -14.29
N THR A 249 -27.51 -13.95 -13.96
CA THR A 249 -27.57 -12.54 -13.53
C THR A 249 -27.35 -12.36 -12.03
N GLY A 250 -27.62 -13.39 -11.22
CA GLY A 250 -27.52 -13.33 -9.76
C GLY A 250 -26.13 -13.69 -9.22
N VAL A 251 -25.91 -13.34 -7.95
CA VAL A 251 -24.76 -13.80 -7.16
C VAL A 251 -24.93 -15.30 -6.82
N PRO A 252 -23.96 -16.17 -7.13
CA PRO A 252 -24.04 -17.60 -6.83
C PRO A 252 -24.19 -17.84 -5.32
N SER A 253 -24.65 -19.01 -4.88
CA SER A 253 -24.64 -19.38 -3.44
C SER A 253 -23.24 -19.72 -2.94
N SER A 254 -22.41 -20.29 -3.81
CA SER A 254 -21.02 -20.70 -3.56
C SER A 254 -20.33 -20.99 -4.89
N CYS A 255 -19.00 -21.04 -4.87
CA CYS A 255 -18.19 -21.51 -6.01
C CYS A 255 -17.56 -22.87 -5.69
N ALA A 256 -17.57 -23.79 -6.66
CA ALA A 256 -17.05 -25.14 -6.46
C ALA A 256 -15.54 -25.10 -6.15
N GLY A 257 -15.11 -25.82 -5.12
CA GLY A 257 -13.70 -25.87 -4.70
C GLY A 257 -13.19 -24.60 -4.01
N VAL A 258 -14.04 -23.60 -3.79
CA VAL A 258 -13.70 -22.36 -3.09
C VAL A 258 -14.20 -22.44 -1.67
N ALA A 259 -13.30 -22.23 -0.70
CA ALA A 259 -13.66 -22.17 0.71
C ALA A 259 -14.60 -21.00 1.00
N ALA A 260 -15.19 -20.96 2.21
CA ALA A 260 -15.93 -19.79 2.66
C ALA A 260 -15.01 -18.56 2.78
N MET A 261 -15.63 -17.39 2.97
CA MET A 261 -14.92 -16.16 3.34
C MET A 261 -14.03 -16.42 4.56
N HIS A 262 -12.78 -15.93 4.52
CA HIS A 262 -11.84 -16.09 5.64
C HIS A 262 -12.32 -15.39 6.90
N PHE A 263 -13.06 -14.28 6.71
CA PHE A 263 -13.58 -13.46 7.77
C PHE A 263 -15.12 -13.45 7.76
N PRO A 264 -15.77 -13.29 8.93
CA PRO A 264 -17.21 -13.06 9.00
C PRO A 264 -17.60 -11.79 8.22
N ILE A 265 -18.75 -11.83 7.56
CA ILE A 265 -19.27 -10.69 6.79
C ILE A 265 -20.75 -10.44 7.05
N LYS A 266 -21.19 -9.22 6.74
CA LYS A 266 -22.59 -8.80 6.71
C LYS A 266 -22.86 -8.06 5.40
N THR A 267 -24.10 -8.14 4.94
CA THR A 267 -24.60 -7.41 3.77
C THR A 267 -25.87 -6.64 4.13
N ALA A 268 -26.11 -5.55 3.40
CA ALA A 268 -27.37 -4.84 3.51
C ALA A 268 -28.52 -5.72 2.98
N ARG A 269 -29.76 -5.40 3.40
CA ARG A 269 -30.94 -6.14 2.92
C ARG A 269 -30.99 -6.12 1.38
N GLY A 270 -31.15 -7.29 0.78
CA GLY A 270 -31.20 -7.45 -0.68
C GLY A 270 -29.82 -7.50 -1.35
N TRP A 271 -28.73 -7.57 -0.60
CA TRP A 271 -27.37 -7.79 -1.10
C TRP A 271 -26.84 -9.17 -0.69
N LYS A 272 -26.02 -9.75 -1.56
CA LYS A 272 -25.37 -11.05 -1.35
C LYS A 272 -23.90 -10.99 -1.75
N ALA A 273 -23.04 -11.60 -0.95
CA ALA A 273 -21.61 -11.69 -1.18
C ALA A 273 -21.14 -13.15 -1.14
N VAL A 274 -20.26 -13.54 -2.07
CA VAL A 274 -19.67 -14.88 -2.12
C VAL A 274 -18.20 -14.79 -2.51
N LYS A 275 -17.35 -15.58 -1.85
CA LYS A 275 -15.95 -15.76 -2.26
C LYS A 275 -15.87 -16.57 -3.55
N VAL A 276 -15.11 -16.07 -4.52
CA VAL A 276 -14.87 -16.74 -5.80
C VAL A 276 -13.41 -17.18 -5.99
N ALA A 277 -12.47 -16.62 -5.21
CA ALA A 277 -11.09 -17.10 -5.11
C ALA A 277 -10.47 -16.74 -3.76
N GLY A 278 -9.45 -17.52 -3.36
CA GLY A 278 -8.65 -17.35 -2.15
C GLY A 278 -7.19 -17.68 -2.40
N GLY A 279 -6.30 -17.38 -1.45
CA GLY A 279 -4.86 -17.63 -1.57
C GLY A 279 -4.15 -16.76 -2.62
N LEU A 280 -4.74 -15.60 -2.97
CA LEU A 280 -4.13 -14.65 -3.90
C LEU A 280 -3.01 -13.85 -3.22
N THR A 281 -1.98 -13.47 -3.96
CA THR A 281 -0.88 -12.63 -3.46
C THR A 281 -1.29 -11.16 -3.52
N GLN A 282 -1.75 -10.60 -2.40
CA GLN A 282 -2.18 -9.19 -2.27
C GLN A 282 -2.90 -8.66 -3.53
N PRO A 283 -4.10 -9.20 -3.84
CA PRO A 283 -4.83 -8.79 -5.04
C PRO A 283 -5.26 -7.33 -4.94
N ARG A 284 -4.92 -6.52 -5.96
CA ARG A 284 -5.16 -5.06 -6.02
C ARG A 284 -6.09 -4.72 -7.18
N GLY A 285 -5.61 -3.95 -8.17
CA GLY A 285 -6.37 -3.52 -9.33
C GLY A 285 -6.91 -4.69 -10.13
N LEU A 286 -8.15 -4.57 -10.59
CA LEU A 286 -8.84 -5.61 -11.34
C LEU A 286 -9.71 -4.98 -12.45
N ILE A 287 -9.80 -5.64 -13.59
CA ILE A 287 -10.60 -5.15 -14.74
C ILE A 287 -11.10 -6.33 -15.58
N PHE A 288 -12.24 -6.15 -16.24
CA PHE A 288 -12.70 -7.08 -17.28
C PHE A 288 -12.10 -6.74 -18.64
N ASP A 289 -11.70 -7.75 -19.40
CA ASP A 289 -11.37 -7.56 -20.81
C ASP A 289 -12.61 -7.69 -21.73
N GLY A 290 -12.41 -7.43 -23.03
CA GLY A 290 -13.47 -7.47 -24.03
C GLY A 290 -14.07 -8.86 -24.27
N ALA A 291 -13.42 -9.94 -23.83
CA ALA A 291 -13.93 -11.31 -23.90
C ALA A 291 -14.71 -11.73 -22.64
N GLY A 292 -14.68 -10.92 -21.57
CA GLY A 292 -15.30 -11.22 -20.28
C GLY A 292 -14.35 -11.91 -19.29
N ASN A 293 -13.07 -11.99 -19.60
CA ASN A 293 -12.08 -12.47 -18.64
C ASN A 293 -11.78 -11.40 -17.60
N LEU A 294 -11.43 -11.83 -16.39
CA LEU A 294 -10.99 -10.94 -15.33
C LEU A 294 -9.47 -10.89 -15.29
N LEU A 295 -8.90 -9.69 -15.36
CA LEU A 295 -7.48 -9.44 -15.17
C LEU A 295 -7.26 -8.82 -13.80
N MET A 296 -6.18 -9.20 -13.13
CA MET A 296 -5.91 -8.79 -11.76
C MET A 296 -4.42 -8.62 -11.49
N ILE A 297 -4.06 -7.50 -10.87
CA ILE A 297 -2.75 -7.27 -10.26
C ILE A 297 -2.69 -8.04 -8.94
N GLN A 298 -1.68 -8.90 -8.82
CA GLN A 298 -1.28 -9.53 -7.56
C GLN A 298 0.07 -8.93 -7.17
N ASN A 299 0.07 -8.05 -6.16
CA ASN A 299 1.23 -7.23 -5.81
C ASN A 299 2.41 -8.11 -5.35
N GLY A 300 3.56 -7.98 -5.99
CA GLY A 300 4.72 -8.86 -5.78
C GLY A 300 4.75 -10.13 -6.64
N LEU A 301 3.73 -10.34 -7.49
CA LEU A 301 3.67 -11.41 -8.49
C LEU A 301 3.62 -10.87 -9.92
N GLY A 302 2.66 -10.01 -10.22
CA GLY A 302 2.39 -9.49 -11.57
C GLY A 302 0.91 -9.54 -11.92
N ILE A 303 0.58 -9.82 -13.19
CA ILE A 303 -0.80 -9.86 -13.68
C ILE A 303 -1.25 -11.31 -13.87
N THR A 304 -2.44 -11.60 -13.34
CA THR A 304 -3.14 -12.87 -13.52
C THR A 304 -4.43 -12.68 -14.31
N GLY A 305 -4.73 -13.63 -15.19
CA GLY A 305 -5.96 -13.66 -16.00
C GLY A 305 -6.83 -14.84 -15.61
N HIS A 306 -8.14 -14.61 -15.56
CA HIS A 306 -9.12 -15.56 -15.06
C HIS A 306 -10.33 -15.66 -15.99
N HIS A 307 -10.74 -16.88 -16.34
CA HIS A 307 -12.02 -17.09 -17.02
C HIS A 307 -13.16 -17.08 -16.01
N ILE A 308 -14.26 -16.40 -16.36
CA ILE A 308 -15.49 -16.41 -15.58
C ILE A 308 -16.48 -17.40 -16.19
N GLY A 309 -16.93 -18.34 -15.37
CA GLY A 309 -17.94 -19.32 -15.74
C GLY A 309 -19.36 -18.75 -15.76
N PRO A 310 -20.33 -19.54 -16.24
CA PRO A 310 -21.73 -19.13 -16.40
C PRO A 310 -22.39 -18.57 -15.13
N ASN A 311 -21.97 -19.04 -13.95
CA ASN A 311 -22.49 -18.63 -12.64
C ASN A 311 -21.74 -17.43 -12.03
N GLY A 312 -20.70 -16.90 -12.66
CA GLY A 312 -19.83 -15.85 -12.11
C GLY A 312 -18.65 -16.36 -11.26
N CYS A 313 -18.48 -17.68 -11.12
CA CYS A 313 -17.29 -18.24 -10.47
C CYS A 313 -16.11 -18.33 -11.44
N LEU A 314 -14.88 -18.32 -10.92
CA LEU A 314 -13.69 -18.54 -11.74
C LEU A 314 -13.64 -20.00 -12.22
N THR A 315 -13.26 -20.22 -13.48
CA THR A 315 -13.09 -21.58 -14.05
C THR A 315 -11.66 -21.88 -14.47
N LEU A 316 -10.84 -20.85 -14.70
CA LEU A 316 -9.43 -20.96 -15.03
C LEU A 316 -8.69 -19.77 -14.43
N GLN A 317 -7.45 -19.99 -14.00
CA GLN A 317 -6.51 -18.96 -13.58
C GLN A 317 -5.15 -19.22 -14.22
N LYS A 318 -4.49 -18.16 -14.69
CA LYS A 318 -3.07 -18.21 -15.08
C LYS A 318 -2.35 -16.89 -14.84
N THR A 319 -1.04 -16.95 -14.62
CA THR A 319 -0.18 -15.76 -14.67
C THR A 319 0.05 -15.40 -16.13
N ILE A 320 -0.30 -14.16 -16.51
CA ILE A 320 -0.12 -13.66 -17.88
C ILE A 320 1.12 -12.79 -18.02
N LEU A 321 1.56 -12.17 -16.92
CA LEU A 321 2.79 -11.38 -16.83
C LEU A 321 3.38 -11.55 -15.44
N SER A 322 4.64 -12.00 -15.37
CA SER A 322 5.41 -12.07 -14.13
C SER A 322 6.30 -10.84 -14.03
N GLN A 323 5.87 -9.84 -13.26
CA GLN A 323 6.61 -8.60 -13.06
C GLN A 323 6.28 -8.05 -11.67
N ARG A 324 7.19 -8.26 -10.71
CA ARG A 324 6.92 -8.07 -9.28
C ARG A 324 6.77 -6.62 -8.86
N ASN A 325 7.27 -5.68 -9.65
CA ASN A 325 7.18 -4.27 -9.32
C ASN A 325 5.83 -3.62 -9.67
N LEU A 326 4.95 -4.33 -10.39
CA LEU A 326 3.56 -3.90 -10.60
C LEU A 326 2.78 -4.03 -9.29
N ASN A 327 2.15 -2.94 -8.84
CA ASN A 327 1.62 -2.86 -7.48
C ASN A 327 0.14 -2.51 -7.34
N HIS A 328 -0.49 -1.86 -8.33
CA HIS A 328 -1.90 -1.49 -8.22
C HIS A 328 -2.59 -1.21 -9.57
N GLY A 329 -2.10 -0.23 -10.34
CA GLY A 329 -2.83 0.28 -11.49
C GLY A 329 -2.90 -0.72 -12.64
N LEU A 330 -4.11 -0.86 -13.22
CA LEU A 330 -4.41 -1.74 -14.33
C LEU A 330 -5.51 -1.08 -15.18
N ALA A 331 -5.27 -0.91 -16.47
CA ALA A 331 -6.26 -0.38 -17.40
C ALA A 331 -6.14 -1.07 -18.76
N LEU A 332 -7.23 -1.08 -19.53
CA LEU A 332 -7.28 -1.65 -20.87
C LEU A 332 -7.76 -0.57 -21.85
N SER A 333 -7.13 -0.47 -23.02
CA SER A 333 -7.62 0.40 -24.09
C SER A 333 -9.08 0.04 -24.46
N VAL A 334 -9.84 1.03 -24.93
CA VAL A 334 -11.26 0.84 -25.27
C VAL A 334 -11.46 -0.23 -26.35
N ASP A 335 -10.50 -0.40 -27.26
CA ASP A 335 -10.52 -1.46 -28.28
C ASP A 335 -10.09 -2.85 -27.76
N GLY A 336 -9.67 -2.94 -26.50
CA GLY A 336 -9.26 -4.17 -25.83
C GLY A 336 -7.88 -4.70 -26.23
N LYS A 337 -7.09 -3.95 -27.01
CA LYS A 337 -5.82 -4.44 -27.61
C LYS A 337 -4.55 -4.01 -26.88
N THR A 338 -4.65 -3.09 -25.93
CA THR A 338 -3.50 -2.61 -25.16
C THR A 338 -3.80 -2.72 -23.67
N LEU A 339 -2.98 -3.48 -22.95
CA LEU A 339 -3.01 -3.56 -21.50
C LEU A 339 -2.00 -2.59 -20.91
N TYR A 340 -2.42 -1.76 -19.96
CA TYR A 340 -1.60 -0.83 -19.22
C TYR A 340 -1.49 -1.28 -17.77
N ALA A 341 -0.30 -1.24 -17.20
CA ALA A 341 -0.09 -1.48 -15.77
C ALA A 341 1.04 -0.60 -15.23
N SER A 342 1.02 -0.33 -13.94
CA SER A 342 1.97 0.60 -13.31
C SER A 342 2.79 -0.04 -12.19
N SER A 343 4.06 0.35 -12.15
CA SER A 343 4.91 0.27 -10.96
C SER A 343 4.78 1.56 -10.14
N ALA A 344 5.59 1.72 -9.10
CA ALA A 344 5.67 2.99 -8.37
C ALA A 344 6.24 4.16 -9.21
N THR A 345 7.04 3.85 -10.23
CA THR A 345 7.86 4.83 -10.97
C THR A 345 7.39 5.04 -12.40
N SER A 346 6.70 4.05 -12.98
CA SER A 346 6.40 4.01 -14.41
C SER A 346 5.04 3.41 -14.72
N VAL A 347 4.47 3.83 -15.86
CA VAL A 347 3.36 3.17 -16.53
C VAL A 347 3.86 2.50 -17.79
N TYR A 348 3.57 1.22 -17.91
CA TYR A 348 3.93 0.38 -19.04
C TYR A 348 2.68 0.03 -19.84
N ALA A 349 2.86 -0.25 -21.12
CA ALA A 349 1.82 -0.85 -21.94
C ALA A 349 2.33 -2.03 -22.77
N TRP A 350 1.46 -2.99 -22.98
CA TRP A 350 1.70 -4.18 -23.80
C TRP A 350 0.57 -4.34 -24.79
N ASP A 351 0.89 -4.90 -25.95
CA ASP A 351 -0.14 -5.46 -26.82
C ASP A 351 -0.81 -6.65 -26.10
N TYR A 352 -2.13 -6.74 -26.19
CA TYR A 352 -2.92 -7.71 -25.45
C TYR A 352 -3.90 -8.45 -26.36
N ASP A 353 -3.96 -9.77 -26.20
CA ASP A 353 -4.94 -10.64 -26.85
C ASP A 353 -5.89 -11.24 -25.80
N ALA A 354 -7.13 -10.77 -25.81
CA ALA A 354 -8.18 -11.24 -24.90
C ALA A 354 -8.61 -12.70 -25.17
N ALA A 355 -8.47 -13.21 -26.41
CA ALA A 355 -8.88 -14.57 -26.73
C ALA A 355 -7.98 -15.60 -26.03
N THR A 356 -6.71 -15.26 -25.87
CA THR A 356 -5.71 -16.14 -25.27
C THR A 356 -5.24 -15.65 -23.89
N MET A 357 -5.66 -14.46 -23.44
CA MET A 357 -5.14 -13.76 -22.25
C MET A 357 -3.61 -13.70 -22.25
N THR A 358 -3.01 -13.16 -23.32
CA THR A 358 -1.55 -13.01 -23.44
C THR A 358 -1.17 -11.56 -23.69
N VAL A 359 -0.04 -11.15 -23.13
CA VAL A 359 0.62 -9.87 -23.44
C VAL A 359 1.80 -10.10 -24.37
N GLY A 360 2.15 -9.10 -25.16
CA GLY A 360 3.37 -9.11 -25.97
C GLY A 360 4.65 -9.26 -25.13
N GLU A 361 5.72 -9.76 -25.74
CA GLU A 361 7.00 -10.00 -25.04
C GLU A 361 7.69 -8.72 -24.56
N THR A 362 7.42 -7.59 -25.22
CA THR A 362 8.00 -6.29 -24.90
C THR A 362 6.94 -5.30 -24.44
N SER A 363 7.31 -4.49 -23.45
CA SER A 363 6.53 -3.34 -23.00
C SER A 363 7.01 -2.05 -23.68
N ARG A 364 6.11 -1.08 -23.80
CA ARG A 364 6.43 0.33 -24.06
C ARG A 364 6.22 1.15 -22.78
N VAL A 365 7.13 2.08 -22.48
CA VAL A 365 6.96 3.02 -21.36
C VAL A 365 6.08 4.17 -21.83
N ILE A 366 4.99 4.42 -21.12
CA ILE A 366 4.05 5.50 -21.44
C ILE A 366 4.33 6.73 -20.57
N VAL A 367 4.58 6.50 -19.29
CA VAL A 367 4.92 7.54 -18.31
C VAL A 367 6.01 7.02 -17.39
N SER A 368 6.96 7.86 -16.99
CA SER A 368 8.03 7.53 -16.05
C SER A 368 8.36 8.72 -15.14
N GLY A 369 9.33 8.55 -14.23
CA GLY A 369 9.80 9.63 -13.36
C GLY A 369 8.85 9.95 -12.19
N MET A 370 7.98 9.01 -11.83
CA MET A 370 7.16 9.11 -10.62
C MET A 370 8.02 8.74 -9.39
N ASP A 371 7.96 9.54 -8.32
CA ASP A 371 8.71 9.26 -7.08
C ASP A 371 8.24 7.93 -6.47
N SER A 372 9.15 7.15 -5.88
CA SER A 372 8.87 5.83 -5.29
C SER A 372 8.81 5.84 -3.76
N ARG A 373 8.81 7.03 -3.13
CA ARG A 373 8.62 7.20 -1.69
C ARG A 373 7.14 7.40 -1.34
N GLY A 374 6.83 7.29 -0.05
CA GLY A 374 5.48 7.50 0.49
C GLY A 374 4.42 6.62 -0.17
N HIS A 375 3.43 7.25 -0.79
CA HIS A 375 2.33 6.59 -1.47
C HIS A 375 2.76 6.14 -2.87
N VAL A 376 2.94 4.83 -3.05
CA VAL A 376 3.58 4.26 -4.26
C VAL A 376 2.61 3.68 -5.30
N THR A 377 1.31 3.71 -5.07
CA THR A 377 0.34 3.22 -6.06
C THR A 377 0.11 4.25 -7.16
N ARG A 378 0.01 3.81 -8.42
CA ARG A 378 -0.33 4.68 -9.56
C ARG A 378 -1.59 4.19 -10.24
N THR A 379 -2.74 4.70 -9.82
CA THR A 379 -4.03 4.30 -10.42
C THR A 379 -4.07 4.72 -11.88
N LEU A 380 -4.58 3.81 -12.72
CA LEU A 380 -4.73 4.03 -14.16
C LEU A 380 -6.21 4.01 -14.52
N ALA A 381 -6.65 4.96 -15.32
CA ALA A 381 -8.01 4.98 -15.84
C ALA A 381 -8.04 5.48 -17.29
N ILE A 382 -8.86 4.85 -18.13
CA ILE A 382 -9.05 5.26 -19.53
C ILE A 382 -10.51 5.69 -19.70
N PRO A 383 -10.79 6.98 -19.97
CA PRO A 383 -12.14 7.47 -20.16
C PRO A 383 -12.74 6.95 -21.47
N ALA A 384 -13.90 6.30 -21.41
CA ALA A 384 -14.56 5.74 -22.58
C ALA A 384 -14.88 6.78 -23.69
N LYS A 385 -15.16 8.04 -23.31
CA LYS A 385 -15.43 9.14 -24.25
C LYS A 385 -14.16 9.72 -24.91
N HIS A 386 -12.98 9.46 -24.35
CA HIS A 386 -11.70 9.93 -24.85
C HIS A 386 -10.69 8.78 -24.86
N PRO A 387 -10.83 7.81 -25.78
CA PRO A 387 -10.13 6.52 -25.74
C PRO A 387 -8.61 6.63 -25.90
N ASN A 388 -8.09 7.77 -26.34
CA ASN A 388 -6.66 8.07 -26.46
C ASN A 388 -6.06 8.70 -25.19
N LEU A 389 -6.86 8.97 -24.15
CA LEU A 389 -6.38 9.54 -22.90
C LEU A 389 -6.11 8.44 -21.87
N LEU A 390 -5.03 8.61 -21.13
CA LEU A 390 -4.68 7.82 -19.96
C LEU A 390 -4.57 8.74 -18.77
N ILE A 391 -5.36 8.47 -17.74
CA ILE A 391 -5.34 9.18 -16.47
C ILE A 391 -4.45 8.40 -15.50
N VAL A 392 -3.56 9.10 -14.81
CA VAL A 392 -2.63 8.53 -13.84
C VAL A 392 -2.70 9.35 -12.55
N SER A 393 -2.96 8.67 -11.42
CA SER A 393 -2.90 9.27 -10.08
C SER A 393 -1.53 9.06 -9.44
N HIS A 394 -1.03 10.07 -8.72
CA HIS A 394 0.23 10.04 -7.97
C HIS A 394 0.06 10.69 -6.60
N GLY A 395 0.29 9.91 -5.53
CA GLY A 395 0.16 10.37 -4.15
C GLY A 395 1.42 11.05 -3.59
N SER A 396 1.30 11.55 -2.36
CA SER A 396 2.35 12.25 -1.62
C SER A 396 3.50 11.35 -1.18
N ASN A 397 4.69 11.93 -0.99
CA ASN A 397 5.87 11.22 -0.48
C ASN A 397 5.89 11.02 1.04
N ASP A 398 5.02 11.70 1.76
CA ASP A 398 4.94 11.69 3.22
C ASP A 398 3.52 12.06 3.67
N ASN A 399 3.25 11.97 4.96
CA ASN A 399 1.98 12.39 5.55
C ASN A 399 1.72 13.91 5.38
N PHE A 400 2.79 14.71 5.40
CA PHE A 400 2.80 16.16 5.16
C PHE A 400 3.87 16.53 4.12
N ASP A 401 3.59 16.28 2.86
CA ASP A 401 4.46 16.60 1.71
C ASP A 401 4.26 18.05 1.26
N HIS A 402 4.83 19.00 2.01
CA HIS A 402 4.71 20.44 1.74
C HIS A 402 5.15 20.87 0.33
N GLU A 403 6.11 20.17 -0.27
CA GLU A 403 6.55 20.43 -1.63
C GLU A 403 5.46 20.13 -2.67
N SER A 404 4.56 19.17 -2.39
CA SER A 404 3.43 18.85 -3.28
C SER A 404 2.34 19.93 -3.32
N GLY A 405 2.45 20.95 -2.47
CA GLY A 405 1.67 22.18 -2.60
C GLY A 405 2.06 23.03 -3.82
N ASP A 406 3.20 22.76 -4.46
CA ASP A 406 3.51 23.27 -5.80
C ASP A 406 3.09 22.24 -6.85
N ILE A 407 2.19 22.64 -7.75
CA ILE A 407 1.71 21.83 -8.87
C ILE A 407 2.86 21.26 -9.74
N LYS A 408 4.03 21.92 -9.78
CA LYS A 408 5.21 21.47 -10.54
C LYS A 408 5.92 20.29 -9.89
N ALA A 409 5.69 20.02 -8.61
CA ALA A 409 6.26 18.86 -7.93
C ALA A 409 5.79 17.54 -8.56
N GLY A 410 4.60 17.54 -9.19
CA GLY A 410 4.06 16.36 -9.85
C GLY A 410 3.76 15.23 -8.86
N ARG A 411 3.27 15.59 -7.67
CA ARG A 411 2.84 14.68 -6.60
C ARG A 411 1.55 15.18 -5.97
N SER A 412 0.84 14.31 -5.29
CA SER A 412 -0.47 14.61 -4.70
C SER A 412 -1.42 15.18 -5.77
N CYS A 413 -1.45 14.55 -6.94
CA CYS A 413 -2.15 15.05 -8.11
C CYS A 413 -2.59 13.94 -9.06
N VAL A 414 -3.56 14.26 -9.90
CA VAL A 414 -4.01 13.41 -11.00
C VAL A 414 -3.66 14.10 -12.32
N LYS A 415 -3.03 13.38 -13.24
CA LYS A 415 -2.62 13.90 -14.54
C LYS A 415 -3.18 13.07 -15.69
N VAL A 416 -3.28 13.68 -16.86
CA VAL A 416 -3.79 13.05 -18.09
C VAL A 416 -2.74 13.11 -19.19
N PHE A 417 -2.58 12.00 -19.91
CA PHE A 417 -1.61 11.81 -20.98
C PHE A 417 -2.30 11.32 -22.26
N ASP A 418 -1.96 11.90 -23.41
CA ASP A 418 -2.48 11.48 -24.72
C ASP A 418 -1.62 10.34 -25.27
N THR A 419 -2.10 9.10 -25.18
CA THR A 419 -1.33 7.92 -25.56
C THR A 419 -1.03 7.86 -27.07
N SER A 420 -1.78 8.60 -27.90
CA SER A 420 -1.50 8.71 -29.34
C SER A 420 -0.27 9.58 -29.66
N LYS A 421 0.22 10.35 -28.67
CA LYS A 421 1.36 11.26 -28.80
C LYS A 421 2.51 10.90 -27.86
N THR A 422 2.52 9.69 -27.34
CA THR A 422 3.55 9.20 -26.41
C THR A 422 4.95 9.36 -27.04
N PRO A 423 5.88 10.09 -26.39
CA PRO A 423 7.28 10.13 -26.82
C PRO A 423 7.91 8.74 -26.81
N THR A 424 9.00 8.55 -27.55
CA THR A 424 9.70 7.25 -27.63
C THR A 424 10.15 6.77 -26.24
N GLU A 425 10.61 7.69 -25.40
CA GLU A 425 11.03 7.47 -24.01
C GLU A 425 9.89 7.49 -22.98
N GLY A 426 8.65 7.74 -23.44
CA GLY A 426 7.50 8.02 -22.58
C GLY A 426 7.48 9.46 -22.05
N TYR A 427 6.36 9.84 -21.44
CA TYR A 427 6.25 11.13 -20.76
C TYR A 427 6.99 11.09 -19.41
N SER A 428 7.64 12.19 -19.02
CA SER A 428 7.95 12.45 -17.61
C SER A 428 6.67 12.85 -16.89
N TYR A 429 6.33 12.21 -15.76
CA TYR A 429 5.08 12.48 -15.06
C TYR A 429 4.96 13.94 -14.63
N ALA A 430 6.01 14.52 -14.04
CA ALA A 430 5.96 15.88 -13.50
C ALA A 430 5.74 16.94 -14.60
N SER A 431 6.39 16.80 -15.75
CA SER A 431 6.39 17.82 -16.81
C SER A 431 5.53 17.49 -18.04
N GLY A 432 5.18 16.22 -18.27
CA GLY A 432 4.34 15.79 -19.39
C GLY A 432 2.84 15.81 -19.06
N GLY A 433 2.00 15.62 -20.08
CA GLY A 433 0.54 15.64 -19.91
C GLY A 433 0.02 16.98 -19.38
N TRP A 434 -1.21 16.97 -18.86
CA TRP A 434 -1.81 18.10 -18.14
C TRP A 434 -2.39 17.66 -16.80
N ASN A 435 -2.61 18.62 -15.90
CA ASN A 435 -3.23 18.34 -14.61
C ASN A 435 -4.74 18.18 -14.73
N LEU A 436 -5.28 17.27 -13.92
CA LEU A 436 -6.72 17.10 -13.68
C LEU A 436 -7.09 17.52 -12.23
N GLY A 437 -6.11 17.89 -11.42
CA GLY A 437 -6.24 18.40 -10.06
C GLY A 437 -4.96 18.13 -9.28
N TYR A 438 -4.63 18.98 -8.32
CA TYR A 438 -3.49 18.81 -7.40
C TYR A 438 -3.86 19.22 -5.97
N GLY A 439 -3.03 18.87 -5.00
CA GLY A 439 -3.40 18.97 -3.59
C GLY A 439 -4.39 17.86 -3.18
N LEU A 440 -4.22 16.69 -3.80
CA LEU A 440 -4.92 15.44 -3.52
C LEU A 440 -3.91 14.46 -2.90
N ARG A 441 -3.84 14.38 -1.56
CA ARG A 441 -2.82 13.65 -0.78
C ARG A 441 -2.51 12.27 -1.35
N ASN A 442 -3.52 11.45 -1.61
CA ASN A 442 -3.42 10.10 -2.15
C ASN A 442 -4.77 9.60 -2.71
N GLY A 443 -5.17 10.16 -3.85
CA GLY A 443 -6.39 9.79 -4.57
C GLY A 443 -6.30 8.48 -5.34
N VAL A 444 -6.55 7.35 -4.66
CA VAL A 444 -6.36 6.01 -5.25
C VAL A 444 -7.53 5.61 -6.14
N GLY A 445 -8.78 5.88 -5.75
CA GLY A 445 -9.93 5.45 -6.56
C GLY A 445 -10.36 6.55 -7.54
N LEU A 446 -10.63 6.15 -8.80
CA LEU A 446 -11.11 7.05 -9.85
C LEU A 446 -12.36 6.47 -10.51
N ALA A 447 -13.44 7.25 -10.59
CA ALA A 447 -14.70 6.84 -11.19
C ALA A 447 -15.17 7.86 -12.25
N PHE A 448 -15.93 7.38 -13.24
CA PHE A 448 -16.49 8.23 -14.30
C PHE A 448 -18.01 8.30 -14.19
N ASP A 449 -18.57 9.51 -14.18
CA ASP A 449 -20.01 9.71 -14.30
C ASP A 449 -20.51 9.56 -15.76
N GLY A 450 -21.82 9.71 -15.98
CA GLY A 450 -22.42 9.57 -17.31
C GLY A 450 -22.00 10.65 -18.31
N ASN A 451 -21.47 11.77 -17.83
CA ASN A 451 -20.87 12.80 -18.68
C ASN A 451 -19.42 12.49 -19.04
N GLY A 452 -18.78 11.54 -18.36
CA GLY A 452 -17.35 11.26 -18.47
C GLY A 452 -16.51 12.13 -17.55
N GLY A 453 -17.14 12.85 -16.60
CA GLY A 453 -16.45 13.60 -15.56
C GLY A 453 -15.80 12.65 -14.55
N VAL A 454 -14.61 13.02 -14.08
CA VAL A 454 -13.79 12.21 -13.19
C VAL A 454 -14.08 12.56 -11.74
N TRP A 455 -14.35 11.53 -10.95
CA TRP A 455 -14.52 11.59 -9.51
C TRP A 455 -13.36 10.84 -8.86
N GLU A 456 -12.77 11.44 -7.84
CA GLU A 456 -11.65 10.89 -7.07
C GLU A 456 -12.10 10.60 -5.64
N VAL A 457 -11.54 9.55 -5.03
CA VAL A 457 -11.72 9.26 -3.61
C VAL A 457 -10.39 9.30 -2.88
N GLU A 458 -10.33 10.09 -1.82
CA GLU A 458 -9.11 10.58 -1.18
C GLU A 458 -8.81 9.85 0.12
N ASN A 459 -7.53 9.58 0.39
CA ASN A 459 -7.03 9.16 1.69
C ASN A 459 -6.31 10.35 2.36
N SER A 460 -6.95 10.98 3.34
CA SER A 460 -6.48 12.21 3.95
C SER A 460 -5.38 11.99 5.03
N SER A 461 -4.89 13.06 5.66
CA SER A 461 -3.71 13.00 6.53
C SER A 461 -3.93 12.25 7.84
N ASP A 462 -2.85 11.62 8.29
CA ASP A 462 -2.72 10.85 9.52
C ASP A 462 -2.24 11.75 10.69
N GLU A 463 -2.53 11.35 11.93
CA GLU A 463 -1.93 11.91 13.17
C GLU A 463 -2.03 13.44 13.29
N ILE A 464 -3.09 14.03 12.72
CA ILE A 464 -3.22 15.47 12.62
C ILE A 464 -3.49 16.12 13.99
N HIS A 465 -2.92 17.30 14.19
CA HIS A 465 -3.15 18.13 15.36
C HIS A 465 -3.58 19.53 14.91
N ARG A 466 -4.47 20.17 15.68
CA ARG A 466 -4.87 21.57 15.51
C ARG A 466 -4.20 22.43 16.58
N THR A 467 -3.56 23.52 16.16
CA THR A 467 -3.08 24.56 17.09
C THR A 467 -4.26 25.38 17.59
N ILE A 468 -4.53 25.33 18.91
CA ILE A 468 -5.57 26.09 19.60
C ILE A 468 -4.91 26.96 20.67
N GLY A 469 -4.87 28.28 20.43
CA GLY A 469 -4.06 29.19 21.24
C GLY A 469 -2.58 28.82 21.14
N SER A 470 -1.95 28.48 22.28
CA SER A 470 -0.55 28.01 22.33
C SER A 470 -0.41 26.49 22.41
N SER A 471 -1.51 25.73 22.31
CA SER A 471 -1.53 24.28 22.49
C SER A 471 -1.70 23.55 21.17
N SER A 472 -0.99 22.43 21.00
CA SER A 472 -1.25 21.46 19.93
C SER A 472 -2.25 20.42 20.44
N VAL A 473 -3.44 20.38 19.83
CA VAL A 473 -4.54 19.50 20.23
C VAL A 473 -4.67 18.39 19.21
N ASP A 474 -4.53 17.14 19.67
CA ASP A 474 -4.77 15.97 18.84
C ASP A 474 -6.26 15.88 18.46
N ILE A 475 -6.54 15.85 17.15
CA ILE A 475 -7.89 15.72 16.61
C ILE A 475 -8.00 14.54 15.63
N HIS A 476 -6.95 13.70 15.54
CA HIS A 476 -6.83 12.70 14.47
C HIS A 476 -7.93 11.65 14.49
N ILE A 477 -8.48 11.30 15.67
CA ILE A 477 -9.44 10.18 15.79
C ILE A 477 -10.64 10.33 14.86
N ASP A 478 -11.12 11.56 14.66
CA ASP A 478 -12.29 11.84 13.84
C ASP A 478 -12.07 12.99 12.84
N ASN A 479 -10.83 13.40 12.59
CA ASN A 479 -10.47 14.34 11.54
C ASN A 479 -9.09 13.98 10.95
N PRO A 480 -8.79 14.39 9.71
CA PRO A 480 -9.70 15.03 8.76
C PRO A 480 -10.63 14.01 8.09
N ALA A 481 -11.64 14.48 7.38
CA ALA A 481 -12.46 13.59 6.55
C ALA A 481 -11.60 12.95 5.44
N ASP A 482 -11.88 11.68 5.11
CA ASP A 482 -11.60 11.18 3.76
C ASP A 482 -12.65 11.77 2.81
N GLU A 483 -12.36 11.88 1.51
CA GLU A 483 -13.15 12.74 0.63
C GLU A 483 -13.58 12.06 -0.67
N VAL A 484 -14.61 12.61 -1.30
CA VAL A 484 -14.88 12.44 -2.73
C VAL A 484 -14.75 13.80 -3.40
N ASN A 485 -13.89 13.90 -4.40
CA ASN A 485 -13.65 15.12 -5.16
C ASN A 485 -14.13 14.98 -6.61
N PHE A 486 -14.65 16.08 -7.18
CA PHE A 486 -14.98 16.14 -8.61
C PHE A 486 -13.88 16.87 -9.37
N LEU A 487 -13.15 16.12 -10.21
CA LEU A 487 -12.00 16.62 -10.94
C LEU A 487 -12.37 17.23 -12.31
N GLY A 488 -13.55 16.91 -12.84
CA GLY A 488 -14.06 17.47 -14.08
C GLY A 488 -13.80 16.63 -15.33
N ASP A 489 -13.88 17.28 -16.49
CA ASP A 489 -13.71 16.67 -17.81
C ASP A 489 -12.22 16.38 -18.08
N PRO A 490 -11.81 15.11 -18.27
CA PRO A 490 -10.41 14.75 -18.42
C PRO A 490 -9.77 15.27 -19.71
N SER A 491 -10.56 15.72 -20.68
CA SER A 491 -10.05 16.36 -21.91
C SER A 491 -9.64 17.83 -21.71
N LYS A 492 -9.91 18.40 -20.53
CA LYS A 492 -9.60 19.79 -20.19
C LYS A 492 -8.62 19.84 -19.03
N GLU A 493 -7.67 20.75 -19.12
CA GLU A 493 -6.76 21.00 -18.01
C GLU A 493 -7.50 21.59 -16.81
N ASN A 494 -7.24 21.02 -15.64
CA ASN A 494 -7.70 21.51 -14.34
C ASN A 494 -6.49 21.69 -13.43
N THR A 495 -6.10 22.97 -13.24
CA THR A 495 -5.02 23.38 -12.35
C THR A 495 -5.53 23.82 -10.97
N ARG A 496 -6.76 23.48 -10.59
CA ARG A 496 -7.31 23.83 -9.27
C ARG A 496 -6.69 22.97 -8.17
N TRP A 497 -6.53 23.60 -7.01
CA TRP A 497 -5.98 23.01 -5.79
C TRP A 497 -7.10 22.45 -4.91
N TYR A 498 -6.93 21.25 -4.36
CA TYR A 498 -7.90 20.56 -3.50
C TYR A 498 -7.52 20.58 -2.01
N GLY A 499 -6.44 21.29 -1.66
CA GLY A 499 -6.18 21.71 -0.28
C GLY A 499 -4.99 21.06 0.40
N TYR A 500 -4.66 19.80 0.09
CA TYR A 500 -3.45 19.19 0.65
C TYR A 500 -2.20 19.96 0.20
N PRO A 501 -1.20 20.21 1.08
CA PRO A 501 -1.01 19.67 2.44
C PRO A 501 -1.38 20.63 3.57
N THR A 502 -2.21 21.64 3.30
CA THR A 502 -2.46 22.73 4.26
C THR A 502 -3.92 22.82 4.71
N CYS A 503 -4.84 22.58 3.79
CA CYS A 503 -6.28 22.63 3.98
C CYS A 503 -6.87 21.22 4.02
N TYR A 504 -7.73 20.99 4.99
CA TYR A 504 -8.36 19.70 5.26
C TYR A 504 -9.86 19.87 5.45
N THR A 505 -10.64 18.82 5.21
CA THR A 505 -12.10 18.83 5.41
C THR A 505 -12.47 18.36 6.81
N VAL A 506 -13.37 19.09 7.49
CA VAL A 506 -13.89 18.74 8.81
C VAL A 506 -14.87 17.57 8.72
N TRP A 507 -14.65 16.54 9.53
CA TRP A 507 -15.62 15.45 9.78
C TRP A 507 -16.27 15.56 11.17
N LYS A 508 -15.51 15.87 12.21
CA LYS A 508 -16.03 16.04 13.58
C LYS A 508 -15.76 17.45 14.09
N PRO A 509 -16.73 18.38 13.95
CA PRO A 509 -16.53 19.78 14.35
C PRO A 509 -16.28 19.97 15.85
N ASP A 510 -16.92 19.16 16.71
CA ASP A 510 -16.92 19.37 18.16
C ASP A 510 -15.53 19.30 18.82
N VAL A 511 -14.55 18.66 18.16
CA VAL A 511 -13.17 18.56 18.68
C VAL A 511 -12.28 19.74 18.29
N ILE A 512 -12.75 20.62 17.39
CA ILE A 512 -12.06 21.84 16.98
C ILE A 512 -12.73 23.02 17.67
N THR A 513 -12.15 23.49 18.78
CA THR A 513 -12.87 24.38 19.73
C THR A 513 -12.55 25.87 19.57
N ASP A 514 -11.58 26.24 18.74
CA ASP A 514 -11.17 27.63 18.51
C ASP A 514 -12.11 28.37 17.54
N LYS A 515 -12.86 27.63 16.72
CA LYS A 515 -13.82 28.17 15.76
C LYS A 515 -15.02 27.21 15.63
N LYS A 516 -16.19 27.75 15.30
CA LYS A 516 -17.36 26.92 14.99
C LYS A 516 -17.30 26.44 13.55
N PHE A 517 -17.21 25.13 13.37
CA PHE A 517 -17.27 24.45 12.08
C PHE A 517 -18.54 23.63 11.93
N THR A 518 -18.83 23.28 10.68
CA THR A 518 -19.78 22.23 10.28
C THR A 518 -19.05 21.17 9.46
N VAL A 519 -19.63 19.98 9.35
CA VAL A 519 -19.07 18.90 8.52
C VAL A 519 -18.96 19.38 7.07
N GLY A 520 -17.80 19.18 6.46
CA GLY A 520 -17.52 19.65 5.10
C GLY A 520 -16.85 21.02 5.01
N ASP A 521 -16.82 21.81 6.09
CA ASP A 521 -16.00 23.03 6.10
C ASP A 521 -14.52 22.67 5.98
N GLN A 522 -13.72 23.57 5.43
CA GLN A 522 -12.26 23.40 5.37
C GLN A 522 -11.56 24.14 6.51
N PHE A 523 -10.46 23.56 7.00
CA PHE A 523 -9.65 24.10 8.09
C PHE A 523 -8.16 23.84 7.85
N VAL A 524 -7.31 24.59 8.55
CA VAL A 524 -5.84 24.39 8.55
C VAL A 524 -5.37 23.73 9.84
N LEU A 525 -4.16 23.16 9.88
CA LEU A 525 -3.66 22.58 11.15
C LEU A 525 -3.14 23.64 12.12
N ALA A 526 -2.49 24.69 11.61
CA ALA A 526 -1.91 25.76 12.42
C ALA A 526 -2.26 27.14 11.84
N PRO A 527 -3.44 27.70 12.16
CA PRO A 527 -3.86 29.00 11.64
C PRO A 527 -2.93 30.11 12.12
N ASN A 528 -2.62 31.05 11.22
CA ASN A 528 -1.79 32.22 11.52
C ASN A 528 -2.29 33.46 10.75
N GLU A 529 -1.62 34.59 10.95
CA GLU A 529 -2.00 35.88 10.35
C GLU A 529 -2.00 35.85 8.80
N THR A 530 -1.16 35.02 8.19
CA THR A 530 -0.98 34.94 6.73
C THR A 530 -1.78 33.83 6.05
N PHE A 531 -2.15 32.77 6.80
CA PHE A 531 -2.94 31.66 6.27
C PHE A 531 -3.77 31.04 7.40
N HIS A 532 -5.08 31.07 7.24
CA HIS A 532 -6.08 30.59 8.20
C HIS A 532 -7.29 30.02 7.47
N ASP A 533 -8.27 29.49 8.20
CA ASP A 533 -9.34 28.64 7.65
C ASP A 533 -10.11 29.27 6.48
N GLU A 534 -10.39 30.58 6.53
CA GLU A 534 -11.05 31.33 5.45
C GLU A 534 -10.28 31.23 4.13
N HIS A 535 -8.94 31.21 4.17
CA HIS A 535 -8.12 31.09 2.97
C HIS A 535 -8.32 29.74 2.29
N CYS A 536 -8.59 28.66 3.04
CA CYS A 536 -8.91 27.37 2.44
C CYS A 536 -10.20 27.45 1.63
N ALA A 537 -11.26 28.04 2.21
CA ALA A 537 -12.54 28.20 1.52
C ALA A 537 -12.45 29.09 0.27
N GLU A 538 -11.49 30.02 0.23
CA GLU A 538 -11.28 30.93 -0.91
C GLU A 538 -10.39 30.32 -2.01
N GLN A 539 -9.42 29.48 -1.65
CA GLN A 539 -8.34 29.04 -2.56
C GLN A 539 -8.41 27.56 -2.94
N SER A 540 -9.03 26.72 -2.10
CA SER A 540 -9.16 25.28 -2.32
C SER A 540 -10.53 24.92 -2.88
N VAL A 541 -10.58 23.85 -3.65
CA VAL A 541 -11.82 23.21 -4.09
C VAL A 541 -12.30 22.31 -2.96
N PRO A 542 -13.50 22.53 -2.41
CA PRO A 542 -14.02 21.68 -1.34
C PRO A 542 -14.47 20.32 -1.87
N ALA A 543 -14.39 19.32 -0.99
CA ALA A 543 -14.93 17.99 -1.22
C ALA A 543 -16.42 18.05 -1.59
N GLN A 544 -16.90 17.03 -2.30
CA GLN A 544 -18.31 16.84 -2.62
C GLN A 544 -18.99 15.91 -1.61
N VAL A 545 -18.24 14.98 -1.03
CA VAL A 545 -18.68 14.10 0.05
C VAL A 545 -17.55 13.98 1.06
N ALA A 546 -17.89 14.07 2.35
CA ALA A 546 -16.99 13.75 3.45
C ALA A 546 -17.29 12.34 3.96
N PHE A 547 -16.23 11.59 4.26
CA PHE A 547 -16.28 10.29 4.91
C PHE A 547 -15.69 10.37 6.31
N GLN A 548 -16.06 9.40 7.15
CA GLN A 548 -15.38 9.19 8.42
C GLN A 548 -13.87 9.10 8.20
N ALA A 549 -13.12 9.89 8.98
CA ALA A 549 -11.66 9.90 9.00
C ALA A 549 -11.11 8.46 9.06
N HIS A 550 -10.06 8.19 8.27
CA HIS A 550 -9.35 6.89 8.22
C HIS A 550 -10.14 5.73 7.60
N SER A 551 -11.21 5.99 6.86
CA SER A 551 -11.95 4.95 6.13
C SER A 551 -11.10 4.31 5.02
N ALA A 552 -10.11 5.06 4.51
CA ALA A 552 -9.13 4.67 3.53
C ALA A 552 -9.76 4.18 2.22
N PRO A 553 -10.43 5.06 1.45
CA PRO A 553 -11.09 4.66 0.22
C PRO A 553 -10.08 4.32 -0.88
N LEU A 554 -10.23 3.19 -1.57
CA LEU A 554 -9.22 2.75 -2.55
C LEU A 554 -9.72 2.59 -3.98
N ASP A 555 -11.02 2.44 -4.18
CA ASP A 555 -11.61 2.36 -5.52
C ASP A 555 -13.07 2.79 -5.49
N ALA A 556 -13.56 3.22 -6.64
CA ALA A 556 -14.93 3.64 -6.80
C ALA A 556 -15.48 3.31 -8.19
N VAL A 557 -16.75 2.91 -8.27
CA VAL A 557 -17.41 2.66 -9.55
C VAL A 557 -18.88 3.07 -9.50
N PHE A 558 -19.34 3.79 -10.52
CA PHE A 558 -20.76 4.09 -10.69
C PHE A 558 -21.53 2.85 -11.12
N ASN A 559 -22.78 2.69 -10.69
CA ASN A 559 -23.71 1.77 -11.32
C ASN A 559 -24.00 2.19 -12.77
N ARG A 560 -24.61 1.31 -13.56
CA ARG A 560 -24.86 1.54 -15.00
C ARG A 560 -25.64 2.83 -15.28
N ASP A 561 -26.54 3.21 -14.40
CA ASP A 561 -27.42 4.38 -14.57
C ASP A 561 -26.87 5.64 -13.88
N TYR A 562 -25.67 5.58 -13.31
CA TYR A 562 -24.98 6.68 -12.61
C TYR A 562 -25.76 7.28 -11.43
N THR A 563 -26.67 6.50 -10.84
CA THR A 563 -27.47 6.87 -9.66
C THR A 563 -26.85 6.44 -8.34
N SER A 564 -25.82 5.59 -8.40
CA SER A 564 -25.09 5.10 -7.22
C SER A 564 -23.61 5.05 -7.52
N LEU A 565 -22.79 5.62 -6.64
CA LEU A 565 -21.34 5.42 -6.60
C LEU A 565 -21.02 4.41 -5.49
N TYR A 566 -20.41 3.28 -5.85
CA TYR A 566 -19.91 2.30 -4.89
C TYR A 566 -18.45 2.61 -4.57
N VAL A 567 -18.08 2.59 -3.29
CA VAL A 567 -16.71 2.90 -2.83
C VAL A 567 -16.23 1.82 -1.87
N THR A 568 -15.00 1.34 -2.06
CA THR A 568 -14.33 0.43 -1.12
C THR A 568 -13.65 1.22 -0.02
N PHE A 569 -13.93 0.90 1.24
CA PHE A 569 -13.20 1.40 2.41
C PHE A 569 -12.28 0.31 2.94
N HIS A 570 -10.98 0.48 2.72
CA HIS A 570 -9.95 -0.50 3.05
C HIS A 570 -9.76 -0.71 4.55
N GLY A 571 -10.11 0.31 5.33
CA GLY A 571 -10.14 0.25 6.79
C GLY A 571 -8.93 0.89 7.46
N SER A 572 -9.21 1.51 8.60
CA SER A 572 -8.27 2.35 9.35
C SER A 572 -7.13 1.55 9.95
N TRP A 573 -5.94 2.17 9.96
CA TRP A 573 -4.85 1.82 10.86
C TRP A 573 -4.68 2.84 11.99
N ASN A 574 -4.97 4.12 11.71
CA ASN A 574 -4.72 5.27 12.56
C ASN A 574 -5.97 5.78 13.31
N ARG A 575 -6.78 4.85 13.82
CA ARG A 575 -8.00 5.20 14.55
C ARG A 575 -8.32 4.14 15.60
N GLN A 576 -8.75 4.58 16.78
CA GLN A 576 -9.29 3.70 17.83
C GLN A 576 -10.62 4.27 18.36
N PRO A 577 -11.74 3.53 18.27
CA PRO A 577 -11.90 2.24 17.59
C PRO A 577 -11.68 2.32 16.08
N SER A 578 -11.46 1.19 15.39
CA SER A 578 -11.29 1.18 13.93
C SER A 578 -12.58 1.51 13.16
N THR A 579 -12.43 1.92 11.90
CA THR A 579 -13.51 2.20 10.93
C THR A 579 -13.15 1.67 9.53
N GLY A 580 -14.08 1.75 8.58
CA GLY A 580 -13.93 1.24 7.21
C GLY A 580 -14.21 -0.27 7.11
N TYR A 581 -13.30 -1.03 6.46
CA TYR A 581 -13.42 -2.48 6.25
C TYR A 581 -14.77 -2.91 5.61
N LYS A 582 -15.19 -2.15 4.58
CA LYS A 582 -16.53 -2.24 4.00
C LYS A 582 -16.59 -1.71 2.55
N VAL A 583 -17.73 -1.93 1.91
CA VAL A 583 -18.15 -1.26 0.68
C VAL A 583 -19.40 -0.46 0.99
N VAL A 584 -19.42 0.79 0.52
CA VAL A 584 -20.51 1.73 0.72
C VAL A 584 -21.14 2.15 -0.61
N GLU A 585 -22.38 2.61 -0.56
CA GLU A 585 -23.14 3.18 -1.67
C GLU A 585 -23.45 4.66 -1.37
N ILE A 586 -23.10 5.55 -2.30
CA ILE A 586 -23.46 6.97 -2.27
C ILE A 586 -24.51 7.20 -3.35
N ALA A 587 -25.66 7.77 -2.98
CA ALA A 587 -26.69 8.11 -3.94
C ALA A 587 -26.28 9.34 -4.75
N PHE A 588 -26.36 9.24 -6.08
CA PHE A 588 -26.08 10.30 -7.04
C PHE A 588 -27.32 10.68 -7.85
N THR A 589 -27.31 11.88 -8.38
CA THR A 589 -28.36 12.39 -9.26
C THR A 589 -27.77 13.27 -10.35
N SER A 590 -28.43 13.30 -11.50
CA SER A 590 -28.17 14.33 -12.51
C SER A 590 -28.94 15.59 -12.14
N SER A 591 -28.26 16.72 -12.15
CA SER A 591 -28.85 18.05 -12.00
C SER A 591 -29.62 18.43 -13.27
N THR A 592 -30.61 19.31 -13.12
CA THR A 592 -31.34 19.91 -14.25
C THR A 592 -30.45 20.72 -15.19
N ALA A 593 -29.27 21.17 -14.71
CA ALA A 593 -28.23 21.83 -15.49
C ALA A 593 -27.28 20.85 -16.22
N GLY A 594 -27.52 19.54 -16.10
CA GLY A 594 -26.80 18.50 -16.84
C GLY A 594 -25.55 17.94 -16.15
N GLY A 595 -25.13 18.41 -14.98
CA GLY A 595 -24.02 17.84 -14.18
C GLY A 595 -24.46 16.72 -13.24
N PHE A 596 -23.55 15.83 -12.83
CA PHE A 596 -23.80 14.79 -11.80
C PHE A 596 -23.35 15.27 -10.42
N GLY A 597 -23.99 14.80 -9.36
CA GLY A 597 -23.55 15.07 -7.99
C GLY A 597 -24.21 14.18 -6.95
N PRO A 598 -23.65 14.12 -5.73
CA PRO A 598 -24.24 13.40 -4.62
C PRO A 598 -25.62 13.99 -4.29
N LYS A 599 -26.58 13.10 -4.00
CA LYS A 599 -27.94 13.49 -3.62
C LYS A 599 -28.00 14.14 -2.23
N GLN A 600 -27.11 13.71 -1.34
CA GLN A 600 -26.99 14.27 -0.01
C GLN A 600 -26.04 15.47 -0.03
N ALA A 601 -26.37 16.49 0.78
CA ALA A 601 -25.43 17.58 1.03
C ALA A 601 -24.22 17.06 1.82
N ILE A 602 -23.07 17.73 1.69
CA ILE A 602 -21.82 17.32 2.35
C ILE A 602 -21.94 17.23 3.88
N ASN A 603 -22.78 18.07 4.49
CA ASN A 603 -23.01 18.09 5.93
C ASN A 603 -24.13 17.15 6.40
N ALA A 604 -24.62 16.26 5.53
CA ALA A 604 -25.65 15.29 5.90
C ALA A 604 -25.10 14.29 6.93
N SER A 605 -25.97 13.90 7.88
CA SER A 605 -25.62 12.91 8.92
C SER A 605 -25.39 11.49 8.41
N SER A 606 -25.82 11.18 7.17
CA SER A 606 -25.66 9.86 6.54
C SER A 606 -25.35 10.04 5.04
N PRO A 607 -24.11 10.44 4.68
CA PRO A 607 -23.74 10.73 3.30
C PRO A 607 -23.65 9.48 2.41
N TYR A 608 -23.56 8.29 3.01
CA TYR A 608 -23.48 6.99 2.33
C TYR A 608 -24.22 5.91 3.12
N THR A 609 -24.38 4.73 2.51
CA THR A 609 -24.98 3.53 3.14
C THR A 609 -24.03 2.35 3.02
N ASP A 610 -23.79 1.63 4.12
CA ASP A 610 -23.02 0.38 4.09
C ASP A 610 -23.77 -0.72 3.32
N ILE A 611 -23.11 -1.39 2.37
CA ILE A 611 -23.72 -2.49 1.59
C ILE A 611 -23.05 -3.86 1.83
N PHE A 612 -21.77 -3.87 2.21
CA PHE A 612 -21.01 -5.08 2.53
C PHE A 612 -19.91 -4.75 3.54
N TRP A 613 -19.88 -5.37 4.72
CA TRP A 613 -18.94 -5.00 5.80
C TRP A 613 -18.57 -6.17 6.70
N ASN A 614 -17.48 -6.04 7.47
CA ASN A 614 -17.17 -6.95 8.57
C ASN A 614 -18.10 -6.66 9.78
N PRO A 615 -18.56 -7.66 10.54
CA PRO A 615 -19.15 -7.39 11.84
C PRO A 615 -18.11 -6.79 12.78
N GLU A 616 -18.55 -5.99 13.75
CA GLU A 616 -17.70 -5.44 14.82
C GLU A 616 -16.47 -4.69 14.26
N VAL A 617 -16.72 -3.76 13.31
CA VAL A 617 -15.70 -2.98 12.61
C VAL A 617 -14.77 -2.25 13.58
N GLU A 618 -15.25 -1.89 14.77
CA GLU A 618 -14.49 -1.28 15.86
C GLU A 618 -13.32 -2.12 16.40
N HIS A 619 -13.31 -3.43 16.11
CA HIS A 619 -12.25 -4.38 16.46
C HIS A 619 -11.44 -4.87 15.25
N CYS A 620 -11.71 -4.34 14.05
CA CYS A 620 -10.98 -4.72 12.85
C CYS A 620 -9.52 -4.27 12.87
N SER A 621 -8.70 -5.04 12.18
CA SER A 621 -7.29 -4.71 11.93
C SER A 621 -6.83 -5.39 10.64
N THR A 622 -5.57 -5.12 10.26
CA THR A 622 -4.93 -5.76 9.10
C THR A 622 -4.91 -7.29 9.16
N THR A 623 -5.11 -7.89 10.35
CA THR A 623 -5.04 -9.35 10.56
C THR A 623 -6.38 -10.00 10.88
N GLN A 624 -7.44 -9.21 11.10
CA GLN A 624 -8.72 -9.69 11.67
C GLN A 624 -9.93 -9.50 10.75
N CYS A 625 -9.80 -8.72 9.67
CA CYS A 625 -10.91 -8.41 8.78
C CYS A 625 -10.49 -8.46 7.30
N PHE A 626 -11.48 -8.64 6.40
CA PHE A 626 -11.26 -8.46 4.97
C PHE A 626 -11.06 -6.96 4.68
N ARG A 627 -10.24 -6.63 3.66
CA ARG A 627 -9.86 -5.24 3.35
C ARG A 627 -10.12 -4.95 1.88
N PRO A 628 -11.30 -4.41 1.51
CA PRO A 628 -11.67 -4.26 0.12
C PRO A 628 -10.78 -3.22 -0.58
N VAL A 629 -10.30 -3.55 -1.78
CA VAL A 629 -9.43 -2.68 -2.59
C VAL A 629 -10.14 -2.22 -3.84
N SER A 630 -10.20 -3.04 -4.89
CA SER A 630 -10.72 -2.63 -6.20
C SER A 630 -12.08 -3.24 -6.50
N ILE A 631 -12.84 -2.61 -7.40
CA ILE A 631 -14.13 -3.07 -7.89
C ILE A 631 -14.10 -3.13 -9.43
N ALA A 632 -14.43 -4.28 -10.01
CA ALA A 632 -14.89 -4.32 -11.41
C ALA A 632 -16.28 -4.91 -11.49
N LYS A 633 -17.11 -4.32 -12.35
CA LYS A 633 -18.46 -4.79 -12.60
C LYS A 633 -18.48 -5.64 -13.86
N ASP A 634 -19.21 -6.75 -13.82
CA ASP A 634 -19.61 -7.42 -15.04
C ASP A 634 -20.84 -6.74 -15.68
N LYS A 635 -21.23 -7.22 -16.87
CA LYS A 635 -22.39 -6.71 -17.62
C LYS A 635 -23.74 -6.84 -16.89
N TYR A 636 -23.81 -7.58 -15.78
CA TYR A 636 -24.99 -7.76 -14.95
C TYR A 636 -24.96 -6.93 -13.67
N GLU A 637 -24.02 -5.99 -13.55
CA GLU A 637 -23.81 -5.16 -12.35
C GLU A 637 -23.40 -5.95 -11.10
N ARG A 638 -22.87 -7.17 -11.28
CA ARG A 638 -22.20 -7.88 -10.17
C ARG A 638 -20.80 -7.31 -10.02
N MET A 639 -20.45 -6.93 -8.80
CA MET A 639 -19.17 -6.36 -8.44
C MET A 639 -18.20 -7.45 -8.00
N TYR A 640 -17.04 -7.53 -8.64
CA TYR A 640 -15.91 -8.34 -8.23
C TYR A 640 -14.98 -7.44 -7.43
N ILE A 641 -14.73 -7.81 -6.17
CA ILE A 641 -14.03 -7.00 -5.20
C ILE A 641 -12.81 -7.78 -4.69
N THR A 642 -11.64 -7.19 -4.81
CA THR A 642 -10.41 -7.74 -4.22
C THR A 642 -10.32 -7.39 -2.75
N SER A 643 -9.84 -8.33 -1.94
CA SER A 643 -9.37 -8.08 -0.57
C SER A 643 -7.90 -8.46 -0.49
N ASP A 644 -7.02 -7.47 -0.27
CA ASP A 644 -5.57 -7.68 -0.19
C ASP A 644 -5.09 -8.09 1.22
N SER A 645 -6.03 -8.48 2.09
CA SER A 645 -5.73 -8.90 3.45
C SER A 645 -4.60 -9.91 3.46
N GLY A 646 -3.57 -9.64 4.26
CA GLY A 646 -2.41 -10.53 4.32
C GLY A 646 -2.71 -11.88 4.95
N SER A 647 -3.90 -12.06 5.55
CA SER A 647 -4.32 -13.34 6.13
C SER A 647 -4.78 -14.31 5.05
N GLU A 648 -5.44 -13.78 4.02
CA GLU A 648 -5.76 -14.47 2.78
C GLU A 648 -6.11 -13.40 1.73
N GLY A 649 -5.46 -13.43 0.56
CA GLY A 649 -5.90 -12.63 -0.56
C GLY A 649 -7.15 -13.25 -1.18
N GLU A 650 -8.24 -12.50 -1.22
CA GLU A 650 -9.56 -12.99 -1.64
C GLU A 650 -10.10 -12.19 -2.83
N LEU A 651 -10.89 -12.87 -3.67
CA LEU A 651 -11.76 -12.24 -4.66
C LEU A 651 -13.21 -12.58 -4.30
N ILE A 652 -14.05 -11.55 -4.24
CA ILE A 652 -15.42 -11.63 -3.74
C ILE A 652 -16.36 -11.12 -4.83
N ILE A 653 -17.45 -11.82 -5.09
CA ILE A 653 -18.55 -11.31 -5.91
C ILE A 653 -19.65 -10.75 -4.99
N LEU A 654 -20.08 -9.51 -5.23
CA LEU A 654 -21.12 -8.78 -4.51
C LEU A 654 -22.18 -8.31 -5.49
N GLY A 655 -23.45 -8.43 -5.15
CA GLY A 655 -24.54 -7.99 -6.00
C GLY A 655 -25.90 -8.05 -5.32
N ARG A 656 -26.92 -7.52 -6.00
CA ARG A 656 -28.31 -7.60 -5.53
C ARG A 656 -28.77 -9.07 -5.60
N GLY A 657 -29.43 -9.52 -4.54
CA GLY A 657 -29.87 -10.91 -4.31
C GLY A 657 -31.16 -11.28 -5.02
#